data_AF-A0AAD3CUE5-F1
#
_entry.id   AF-A0AAD3CUE5-F1
#
_cell.length_a   1.000
_cell.length_b   1.000
_cell.length_c   1.000
_cell.angle_alpha   90.00
_cell.angle_beta   90.00
_cell.angle_gamma   90.00
#
_symmetry.space_group_name_H-M   'P 1'
#
loop_
_entity.id
_entity.type
_entity.pdbx_description
1 polymer ?
#
loop_
_entity_poly.entity_id
_entity_poly.type
_entity_poly.pdbx_seq_one_letter_code
_entity_poly.pdbx_strand_id
1 'polypeptide(L)'
;MKKGSYSTACSKVFFMIGCQRSGSNWMRTMLSGREDLIAPHPPHIMRDFMPILGKYGDLESISNLKVLVDHVCAFVERNQVQWIDLHERPVQFNRQAIITSVIATIDCLRFNQRFKNQNQKEKSQIPNKHDKYGIGNPYYLLSIFDEIMNTMARVNGKKIWMCKSMGMSQFHEMLVTFYGKERLRYIYLVRDPRDVCLSFQKTPVGDCHPYNISKKWARLQNHAAKILASDPDLVHTVHYEDALEDSDAEVAKIIEYMGARETCQSMRRGSVCAFKDEQEITETAKSNRESLLASTLSYQFQNLTKGKEFAKTQFKKWAREMSDKDLRLVESVVYDEMIRLGYEPHVVKSDADRINFNDEIVKAYDRINKELIQEMYADLAVENPSDLKRRQVQGAVLKANYNVVYNIFFMENYDIEDRDQIYDAYELLKDQVNDIDGRGFMTDSFDFSSWPMNAAEVGYLTNEEANARFDIRKSEKVNVGKHLTITFAAASQGGYYPSNRTKANQDAYNSGIVKDSSRADKNFGVFFSVFDGHGGKGTECSLDTSRHVREHVIASVEESIDNTMHKKKYDLSSSTHRRTMDLSSHSHQGEKSTALSRSMHSMYRPRHINLDASFHRSMCIDFEEVIHESFEDDKLDTSKNIDKVVTNASMVSQCHDKHMKSPPASNCTSLRAFLRRSKDLFFSCFNRTKTTENSSNRSLSSIQRDSTRSLDSNLTQIIGEFKNILATQIPFILADSFTHANQKILQDTRGIAEASGTTATTLFVTSSHFHIANVGDSRCLLITKKKKYNVSSNNGSNIEVDQITTEHGTHLPSEVNRINAMGGVVMTSDQYDLGCATNKTASNEAKRVWSKDGKFPGTAFTRSIGDGNAKDLGVTAEPECVSIPITTHGKDTMFVLGTDGIFDFVSNDEVGEVVMEYRDNLDKACRALVGMAYSRWILNEERSDDITVIVGRMESSKNSVLRKLGKVLNSC
;
A
#
# COMPACT_ATOMS: atom_id res chain seq x y z
N MET A 1 42.08 -20.73 9.95
CA MET A 1 41.43 -21.51 8.87
C MET A 1 40.51 -20.56 8.09
N LYS A 2 40.43 -20.75 6.76
CA LYS A 2 39.69 -19.98 5.73
C LYS A 2 39.84 -18.45 5.75
N LYS A 3 40.58 -17.93 4.75
CA LYS A 3 40.37 -16.58 4.22
C LYS A 3 38.89 -16.46 3.83
N GLY A 4 38.12 -15.61 4.52
CA GLY A 4 36.80 -15.18 4.02
C GLY A 4 35.56 -15.50 4.87
N SER A 5 35.60 -15.59 6.21
CA SER A 5 34.37 -15.83 6.98
C SER A 5 34.28 -15.08 8.32
N TYR A 6 34.43 -13.75 8.31
CA TYR A 6 33.87 -12.89 9.37
C TYR A 6 33.34 -11.60 8.72
N SER A 7 32.15 -11.70 8.13
CA SER A 7 31.44 -10.59 7.49
C SER A 7 29.97 -10.66 7.86
N THR A 8 29.60 -9.95 8.92
CA THR A 8 28.24 -9.42 9.08
C THR A 8 28.13 -7.98 8.53
N ALA A 9 29.15 -7.47 7.83
CA ALA A 9 29.10 -6.15 7.18
C ALA A 9 29.80 -6.14 5.82
N CYS A 10 29.20 -6.79 4.81
CA CYS A 10 29.66 -6.72 3.40
C CYS A 10 29.21 -5.42 2.70
N SER A 11 28.33 -4.63 3.33
CA SER A 11 27.74 -3.43 2.73
C SER A 11 28.72 -2.26 2.61
N LYS A 12 28.57 -1.49 1.51
CA LYS A 12 29.23 -0.19 1.34
C LYS A 12 28.76 0.79 2.42
N VAL A 13 29.63 1.74 2.78
CA VAL A 13 29.34 2.83 3.72
C VAL A 13 29.54 4.17 3.01
N PHE A 14 28.61 5.09 3.21
CA PHE A 14 28.60 6.36 2.47
C PHE A 14 28.84 7.55 3.39
N PHE A 15 29.72 8.45 2.98
CA PHE A 15 29.99 9.71 3.69
C PHE A 15 29.73 10.92 2.78
N MET A 16 28.86 11.82 3.22
CA MET A 16 28.71 13.12 2.55
C MET A 16 29.79 14.09 3.02
N ILE A 17 30.56 14.65 2.07
CA ILE A 17 31.72 15.53 2.31
C ILE A 17 31.68 16.80 1.45
N GLY A 18 32.60 17.74 1.66
CA GLY A 18 32.77 18.93 0.83
C GLY A 18 32.19 20.20 1.42
N CYS A 19 30.87 20.36 1.46
CA CYS A 19 30.28 21.66 1.80
C CYS A 19 29.11 21.59 2.78
N GLN A 20 29.14 22.43 3.82
CA GLN A 20 27.96 22.69 4.65
C GLN A 20 27.03 23.66 3.93
N ARG A 21 25.72 23.58 4.22
CA ARG A 21 24.68 24.45 3.62
C ARG A 21 24.52 24.28 2.11
N SER A 22 24.93 23.15 1.54
CA SER A 22 24.72 22.82 0.11
C SER A 22 23.57 21.84 -0.09
N GLY A 23 22.45 22.06 0.61
CA GLY A 23 21.33 21.11 0.54
C GLY A 23 21.62 19.72 1.14
N SER A 24 22.73 19.54 1.87
CA SER A 24 23.17 18.22 2.36
C SER A 24 22.13 17.47 3.20
N ASN A 25 21.33 18.19 4.01
CA ASN A 25 20.25 17.56 4.77
C ASN A 25 19.06 17.17 3.89
N TRP A 26 18.74 18.00 2.90
CA TRP A 26 17.69 17.72 1.92
C TRP A 26 18.06 16.50 1.07
N MET A 27 19.30 16.44 0.57
CA MET A 27 19.83 15.30 -0.17
C MET A 27 19.87 14.03 0.69
N ARG A 28 20.31 14.13 1.96
CA ARG A 28 20.26 13.00 2.92
C ARG A 28 18.84 12.46 3.07
N THR A 29 17.85 13.33 3.28
CA THR A 29 16.46 12.92 3.47
C THR A 29 15.86 12.31 2.20
N MET A 30 16.28 12.77 1.01
CA MET A 30 15.91 12.14 -0.26
C MET A 30 16.49 10.73 -0.36
N LEU A 31 17.81 10.60 -0.23
CA LEU A 31 18.48 9.30 -0.37
C LEU A 31 18.05 8.30 0.71
N SER A 32 17.71 8.75 1.92
CA SER A 32 17.13 7.88 2.97
C SER A 32 15.74 7.34 2.63
N GLY A 33 15.12 7.83 1.55
CA GLY A 33 13.90 7.26 0.97
C GLY A 33 14.15 5.91 0.29
N ARG A 34 15.41 5.58 -0.03
CA ARG A 34 15.84 4.29 -0.58
C ARG A 34 15.65 3.17 0.44
N GLU A 35 15.23 2.00 -0.04
CA GLU A 35 14.69 0.91 0.76
C GLU A 35 15.74 0.17 1.59
N ASP A 36 16.99 0.21 1.18
CA ASP A 36 18.14 -0.45 1.81
C ASP A 36 19.06 0.50 2.58
N LEU A 37 18.81 1.81 2.49
CA LEU A 37 19.64 2.87 3.07
C LEU A 37 18.96 3.48 4.31
N ILE A 38 19.75 3.65 5.37
CA ILE A 38 19.43 4.62 6.43
C ILE A 38 20.42 5.78 6.38
N ALA A 39 19.94 7.00 6.52
CA ALA A 39 20.83 8.14 6.61
C ALA A 39 20.38 9.06 7.74
N PRO A 40 20.66 8.75 9.02
CA PRO A 40 20.05 9.45 10.15
C PRO A 40 20.54 10.90 10.32
N HIS A 41 19.76 11.75 11.02
CA HIS A 41 20.18 13.10 11.38
C HIS A 41 21.52 13.08 12.14
N PRO A 42 22.55 13.84 11.73
CA PRO A 42 23.91 13.62 12.22
C PRO A 42 24.13 14.10 13.66
N PRO A 43 24.65 13.23 14.55
CA PRO A 43 25.11 13.63 15.88
C PRO A 43 26.49 14.31 15.83
N HIS A 44 27.29 14.09 14.78
CA HIS A 44 28.66 14.62 14.63
C HIS A 44 29.69 14.07 15.64
N ILE A 45 29.59 12.79 16.01
CA ILE A 45 30.46 12.08 16.98
C ILE A 45 31.96 12.39 16.78
N MET A 46 32.51 12.14 15.58
CA MET A 46 33.94 12.35 15.33
C MET A 46 34.39 13.82 15.45
N ARG A 47 33.51 14.79 15.18
CA ARG A 47 33.83 16.22 15.34
C ARG A 47 33.97 16.57 16.82
N ASP A 48 33.08 16.04 17.65
CA ASP A 48 32.89 16.49 19.02
C ASP A 48 33.72 15.67 20.03
N PHE A 49 33.91 14.37 19.79
CA PHE A 49 34.67 13.49 20.70
C PHE A 49 36.16 13.44 20.37
N MET A 50 36.57 13.59 19.11
CA MET A 50 37.99 13.51 18.74
C MET A 50 38.89 14.52 19.51
N PRO A 51 38.49 15.80 19.70
CA PRO A 51 39.31 16.75 20.45
C PRO A 51 39.43 16.46 21.95
N ILE A 52 38.52 15.65 22.51
CA ILE A 52 38.48 15.33 23.95
C ILE A 52 38.84 13.87 24.23
N LEU A 53 39.19 13.09 23.21
CA LEU A 53 39.38 11.64 23.31
C LEU A 53 40.48 11.28 24.32
N GLY A 54 41.56 12.05 24.38
CA GLY A 54 42.66 11.83 25.33
C GLY A 54 42.27 12.03 26.81
N LYS A 55 41.12 12.68 27.10
CA LYS A 55 40.66 12.88 28.47
C LYS A 55 40.07 11.61 29.12
N TYR A 56 39.72 10.61 28.31
CA TYR A 56 39.23 9.31 28.80
C TYR A 56 40.38 8.37 29.22
N GLY A 57 41.64 8.77 29.05
CA GLY A 57 42.79 7.95 29.42
C GLY A 57 43.11 6.84 28.40
N ASP A 58 43.74 5.77 28.88
CA ASP A 58 44.08 4.60 28.08
C ASP A 58 42.83 3.78 27.75
N LEU A 59 42.48 3.70 26.47
CA LEU A 59 41.28 2.99 26.00
C LEU A 59 41.51 1.47 25.87
N GLU A 60 42.72 0.97 26.12
CA GLU A 60 42.95 -0.46 26.32
C GLU A 60 42.38 -0.96 27.65
N SER A 61 42.22 -0.06 28.62
CA SER A 61 41.50 -0.32 29.87
C SER A 61 40.00 -0.35 29.61
N ILE A 62 39.37 -1.47 29.97
CA ILE A 62 37.92 -1.71 29.79
C ILE A 62 37.11 -0.64 30.53
N SER A 63 37.55 -0.21 31.72
CA SER A 63 36.85 0.82 32.51
C SER A 63 36.79 2.17 31.79
N ASN A 64 37.89 2.59 31.16
CA ASN A 64 37.93 3.83 30.39
C ASN A 64 37.09 3.73 29.10
N LEU A 65 37.13 2.57 28.43
CA LEU A 65 36.31 2.29 27.25
C LEU A 65 34.81 2.31 27.59
N LYS A 66 34.40 1.74 28.73
CA LYS A 66 33.01 1.76 29.22
C LYS A 66 32.48 3.19 29.31
N VAL A 67 33.27 4.11 29.87
CA VAL A 67 32.87 5.52 30.00
C VAL A 67 32.76 6.20 28.63
N LEU A 68 33.73 5.97 27.73
CA LEU A 68 33.67 6.53 26.37
C LEU A 68 32.44 6.03 25.61
N VAL A 69 32.16 4.72 25.63
CA VAL A 69 31.00 4.13 24.95
C VAL A 69 29.71 4.70 25.51
N ASP A 70 29.56 4.76 26.84
CA ASP A 70 28.34 5.30 27.45
C ASP A 70 28.14 6.78 27.08
N HIS A 71 29.19 7.59 27.10
CA HIS A 71 29.11 9.00 26.69
C HIS A 71 28.72 9.14 25.22
N VAL A 72 29.30 8.36 24.31
CA VAL A 72 28.93 8.45 22.88
C VAL A 72 27.49 7.99 22.67
N CYS A 73 27.06 6.88 23.27
CA CYS A 73 25.67 6.42 23.20
C CYS A 73 24.69 7.46 23.73
N ALA A 74 24.96 8.00 24.93
CA ALA A 74 24.11 9.00 25.55
C ALA A 74 24.06 10.32 24.76
N PHE A 75 25.13 10.67 24.04
CA PHE A 75 25.18 11.81 23.15
C PHE A 75 24.29 11.63 21.89
N VAL A 76 24.20 10.41 21.37
CA VAL A 76 23.32 10.07 20.23
C VAL A 76 21.87 9.94 20.67
N GLU A 77 21.60 9.29 21.80
CA GLU A 77 20.24 9.16 22.38
C GLU A 77 19.61 10.53 22.68
N ARG A 78 20.44 11.54 22.96
CA ARG A 78 20.05 12.94 23.22
C ARG A 78 20.18 13.85 22.00
N ASN A 79 20.27 13.29 20.80
CA ASN A 79 20.41 14.08 19.58
C ASN A 79 19.22 15.04 19.39
N GLN A 80 19.49 16.22 18.79
CA GLN A 80 18.48 17.27 18.58
C GLN A 80 17.24 16.76 17.83
N VAL A 81 17.47 15.92 16.84
CA VAL A 81 16.44 15.11 16.17
C VAL A 81 16.70 13.67 16.62
N GLN A 82 15.77 13.15 17.42
CA GLN A 82 15.88 11.83 18.02
C GLN A 82 15.90 10.75 16.94
N TRP A 83 16.80 9.79 17.08
CA TRP A 83 16.85 8.62 16.22
C TRP A 83 15.76 7.65 16.63
N ILE A 84 15.02 7.12 15.65
CA ILE A 84 13.91 6.20 15.86
C ILE A 84 14.14 4.88 15.12
N ASP A 85 13.62 3.79 15.67
CA ASP A 85 13.61 2.48 15.04
C ASP A 85 12.44 2.34 14.04
N LEU A 86 12.33 1.18 13.39
CA LEU A 86 11.25 0.90 12.42
C LEU A 86 9.83 0.92 13.04
N HIS A 87 9.73 0.85 14.36
CA HIS A 87 8.47 0.91 15.12
C HIS A 87 8.21 2.30 15.70
N GLU A 88 8.94 3.32 15.22
CA GLU A 88 8.84 4.70 15.66
C GLU A 88 9.23 4.95 17.13
N ARG A 89 10.01 4.05 17.74
CA ARG A 89 10.47 4.19 19.13
C ARG A 89 11.86 4.83 19.15
N PRO A 90 12.19 5.64 20.16
CA PRO A 90 13.56 6.13 20.34
C PRO A 90 14.58 4.99 20.39
N VAL A 91 15.63 5.09 19.58
CA VAL A 91 16.71 4.10 19.59
C VAL A 91 17.48 4.19 20.91
N GLN A 92 17.68 3.04 21.55
CA GLN A 92 18.55 2.88 22.70
C GLN A 92 19.67 1.92 22.36
N PHE A 93 20.90 2.26 22.76
CA PHE A 93 22.07 1.46 22.42
C PHE A 93 22.44 0.50 23.54
N ASN A 94 22.62 -0.77 23.18
CA ASN A 94 23.22 -1.75 24.08
C ASN A 94 24.74 -1.46 24.17
N ARG A 95 25.14 -0.78 25.25
CA ARG A 95 26.55 -0.41 25.48
C ARG A 95 27.47 -1.63 25.54
N GLN A 96 27.01 -2.75 26.08
CA GLN A 96 27.81 -3.97 26.18
C GLN A 96 28.07 -4.57 24.80
N ALA A 97 27.04 -4.70 23.97
CA ALA A 97 27.20 -5.17 22.60
C ALA A 97 28.17 -4.29 21.79
N ILE A 98 28.11 -2.97 22.00
CA ILE A 98 29.03 -2.02 21.38
C ILE A 98 30.47 -2.25 21.84
N ILE A 99 30.71 -2.38 23.16
CA ILE A 99 32.06 -2.65 23.70
C ILE A 99 32.63 -3.91 23.09
N THR A 100 31.85 -4.99 23.07
CA THR A 100 32.28 -6.28 22.54
C THR A 100 32.66 -6.16 21.05
N SER A 101 31.81 -5.52 20.23
CA SER A 101 32.08 -5.26 18.81
C SER A 101 33.34 -4.40 18.60
N VAL A 102 33.52 -3.37 19.43
CA VAL A 102 34.69 -2.47 19.37
C VAL A 102 35.99 -3.22 19.68
N ILE A 103 36.02 -4.04 20.73
CA ILE A 103 37.20 -4.82 21.10
C ILE A 103 37.58 -5.78 19.96
N ALA A 104 36.60 -6.54 19.44
CA ALA A 104 36.82 -7.47 18.34
C ALA A 104 37.37 -6.75 17.09
N THR A 105 36.81 -5.59 16.76
CA THR A 105 37.25 -4.76 15.62
C THR A 105 38.69 -4.27 15.80
N ILE A 106 39.04 -3.78 16.99
CA ILE A 106 40.39 -3.28 17.29
C ILE A 106 41.42 -4.41 17.23
N ASP A 107 41.10 -5.58 17.78
CA ASP A 107 42.01 -6.73 17.74
C ASP A 107 42.18 -7.27 16.31
N CYS A 108 41.15 -7.23 15.47
CA CYS A 108 41.25 -7.50 14.04
C CYS A 108 42.18 -6.51 13.31
N LEU A 109 42.05 -5.21 13.59
CA LEU A 109 42.94 -4.19 13.00
C LEU A 109 44.39 -4.41 13.41
N ARG A 110 44.65 -4.75 14.67
CA ARG A 110 45.99 -5.08 15.19
C ARG A 110 46.56 -6.32 14.50
N PHE A 111 45.75 -7.35 14.32
CA PHE A 111 46.16 -8.57 13.61
C PHE A 111 46.56 -8.27 12.17
N ASN A 112 45.72 -7.53 11.44
CA ASN A 112 45.99 -7.13 10.05
C ASN A 112 47.28 -6.30 9.92
N GLN A 113 47.54 -5.40 10.87
CA GLN A 113 48.79 -4.64 10.92
C GLN A 113 50.01 -5.55 11.14
N ARG A 114 49.94 -6.50 12.09
CA ARG A 114 51.03 -7.48 12.33
C ARG A 114 51.30 -8.33 11.10
N PHE A 115 50.27 -8.77 10.39
CA PHE A 115 50.40 -9.60 9.19
C PHE A 115 51.02 -8.84 8.01
N LYS A 116 50.66 -7.55 7.82
CA LYS A 116 51.29 -6.69 6.80
C LYS A 116 52.77 -6.45 7.11
N ASN A 117 53.13 -6.24 8.37
CA ASN A 117 54.52 -6.02 8.80
C ASN A 117 55.40 -7.28 8.66
N GLN A 118 54.82 -8.48 8.76
CA GLN A 118 55.56 -9.73 8.52
C GLN A 118 55.90 -9.97 7.03
N ASN A 119 55.11 -9.41 6.10
CA ASN A 119 55.33 -9.52 4.66
C ASN A 119 56.20 -8.39 4.06
N GLN A 120 56.46 -7.32 4.82
CA GLN A 120 57.36 -6.22 4.42
C GLN A 120 58.65 -6.23 5.25
N LYS A 121 59.52 -7.23 5.02
CA LYS A 121 60.95 -7.08 5.31
C LYS A 121 61.61 -6.35 4.14
N GLU A 122 61.44 -5.04 4.08
CA GLU A 122 62.40 -4.04 3.55
C GLU A 122 61.68 -2.72 3.24
N LYS A 123 62.16 -1.64 3.87
CA LYS A 123 61.91 -0.21 3.60
C LYS A 123 60.52 0.36 3.95
N SER A 124 60.33 0.76 5.21
CA SER A 124 60.11 2.17 5.58
C SER A 124 59.87 2.30 7.10
N GLN A 125 60.39 3.40 7.66
CA GLN A 125 60.42 3.71 9.09
C GLN A 125 59.04 4.09 9.65
N ILE A 126 58.48 3.30 10.57
CA ILE A 126 57.44 3.73 11.53
C ILE A 126 57.69 2.99 12.87
N PRO A 127 57.63 3.66 14.04
CA PRO A 127 58.39 3.29 15.23
C PRO A 127 57.88 2.10 16.05
N ASN A 128 58.84 1.54 16.82
CA ASN A 128 58.72 0.46 17.78
C ASN A 128 57.60 0.64 18.81
N LYS A 129 57.15 -0.52 19.35
CA LYS A 129 56.39 -0.68 20.60
C LYS A 129 56.64 0.47 21.60
N HIS A 130 55.67 1.38 21.73
CA HIS A 130 55.28 2.17 22.91
C HIS A 130 54.83 3.63 22.69
N ASP A 131 54.91 4.24 21.51
CA ASP A 131 54.49 5.66 21.36
C ASP A 131 53.56 5.93 20.17
N LYS A 132 52.28 6.25 20.47
CA LYS A 132 51.42 7.35 19.96
C LYS A 132 49.91 7.09 20.09
N TYR A 133 49.49 5.84 20.33
CA TYR A 133 48.07 5.46 20.32
C TYR A 133 47.56 4.78 21.60
N GLY A 134 48.31 4.73 22.71
CA GLY A 134 47.78 4.13 23.96
C GLY A 134 46.67 4.98 24.58
N ILE A 135 46.93 6.27 24.76
CA ILE A 135 45.94 7.22 25.29
C ILE A 135 45.16 7.82 24.12
N GLY A 136 43.84 7.57 24.08
CA GLY A 136 42.95 8.16 23.08
C GLY A 136 43.17 7.70 21.64
N ASN A 137 43.38 6.40 21.40
CA ASN A 137 43.44 5.83 20.06
C ASN A 137 42.17 6.19 19.22
N PRO A 138 42.30 6.89 18.09
CA PRO A 138 41.15 7.34 17.30
C PRO A 138 40.37 6.19 16.66
N TYR A 139 40.98 5.00 16.49
CA TYR A 139 40.29 3.83 15.95
C TYR A 139 39.22 3.31 16.90
N TYR A 140 39.35 3.48 18.23
CA TYR A 140 38.28 3.10 19.17
C TYR A 140 37.04 3.96 18.95
N LEU A 141 37.22 5.28 18.81
CA LEU A 141 36.12 6.18 18.53
C LEU A 141 35.47 5.89 17.16
N LEU A 142 36.28 5.54 16.15
CA LEU A 142 35.76 5.14 14.84
C LEU A 142 34.99 3.81 14.90
N SER A 143 35.47 2.82 15.66
CA SER A 143 34.74 1.56 15.89
C SER A 143 33.41 1.79 16.60
N ILE A 144 33.38 2.66 17.61
CA ILE A 144 32.12 3.02 18.31
C ILE A 144 31.16 3.71 17.33
N PHE A 145 31.66 4.65 16.54
CA PHE A 145 30.88 5.31 15.50
C PHE A 145 30.29 4.31 14.50
N ASP A 146 31.10 3.36 14.02
CA ASP A 146 30.66 2.33 13.08
C ASP A 146 29.54 1.47 13.66
N GLU A 147 29.72 0.97 14.87
CA GLU A 147 28.73 0.10 15.52
C GLU A 147 27.42 0.85 15.81
N ILE A 148 27.48 2.13 16.15
CA ILE A 148 26.28 2.97 16.32
C ILE A 148 25.52 3.11 14.99
N MET A 149 26.24 3.34 13.88
CA MET A 149 25.62 3.45 12.55
C MET A 149 25.07 2.10 12.08
N ASN A 150 25.79 0.99 12.32
CA ASN A 150 25.35 -0.37 12.02
C ASN A 150 24.13 -0.74 12.86
N THR A 151 24.10 -0.40 14.15
CA THR A 151 22.92 -0.58 15.01
C THR A 151 21.72 0.17 14.43
N MET A 152 21.91 1.43 14.03
CA MET A 152 20.84 2.24 13.43
C MET A 152 20.29 1.61 12.14
N ALA A 153 21.16 1.04 11.30
CA ALA A 153 20.75 0.29 10.13
C ALA A 153 19.97 -0.99 10.50
N ARG A 154 20.51 -1.80 11.43
CA ARG A 154 19.89 -3.05 11.91
C ARG A 154 18.49 -2.84 12.49
N VAL A 155 18.32 -1.89 13.43
CA VAL A 155 17.01 -1.62 14.07
C VAL A 155 15.99 -0.98 13.13
N ASN A 156 16.43 -0.52 11.96
CA ASN A 156 15.57 -0.04 10.87
C ASN A 156 15.46 -1.04 9.72
N GLY A 157 15.97 -2.27 9.89
CA GLY A 157 15.96 -3.30 8.86
C GLY A 157 16.59 -2.82 7.54
N LYS A 158 17.67 -2.03 7.60
CA LYS A 158 18.45 -1.50 6.49
C LYS A 158 19.85 -2.12 6.49
N LYS A 159 20.45 -2.24 5.29
CA LYS A 159 21.79 -2.84 5.11
C LYS A 159 22.89 -1.83 4.93
N ILE A 160 22.55 -0.66 4.39
CA ILE A 160 23.48 0.41 4.05
C ILE A 160 23.18 1.58 4.98
N TRP A 161 24.23 2.26 5.44
CA TRP A 161 24.07 3.55 6.10
C TRP A 161 24.87 4.64 5.42
N MET A 162 24.37 5.87 5.53
CA MET A 162 25.04 7.08 5.08
C MET A 162 25.21 8.07 6.23
N CYS A 163 26.42 8.58 6.39
CA CYS A 163 26.75 9.62 7.36
C CYS A 163 26.83 10.99 6.69
N LYS A 164 25.94 11.91 7.09
CA LYS A 164 26.06 13.33 6.72
C LYS A 164 26.93 14.07 7.75
N SER A 165 28.25 13.97 7.59
CA SER A 165 29.19 14.74 8.40
C SER A 165 30.33 15.28 7.54
N MET A 166 30.16 16.53 7.09
CA MET A 166 31.02 17.12 6.04
C MET A 166 32.53 17.11 6.35
N GLY A 167 32.90 17.08 7.64
CA GLY A 167 34.28 17.07 8.10
C GLY A 167 34.97 15.70 8.02
N MET A 168 34.29 14.64 7.60
CA MET A 168 34.87 13.28 7.56
C MET A 168 36.00 13.15 6.53
N SER A 169 36.07 14.03 5.54
CA SER A 169 37.15 14.04 4.54
C SER A 169 38.54 14.24 5.15
N GLN A 170 38.65 14.87 6.32
CA GLN A 170 39.95 15.01 7.00
C GLN A 170 40.49 13.69 7.58
N PHE A 171 39.64 12.67 7.71
CA PHE A 171 39.99 11.36 8.26
C PHE A 171 40.17 10.29 7.17
N HIS A 172 40.37 10.70 5.92
CA HIS A 172 40.39 9.80 4.77
C HIS A 172 41.33 8.60 4.93
N GLU A 173 42.60 8.82 5.32
CA GLU A 173 43.57 7.74 5.50
C GLU A 173 43.12 6.72 6.57
N MET A 174 42.53 7.20 7.66
CA MET A 174 41.98 6.37 8.74
C MET A 174 40.76 5.58 8.26
N LEU A 175 39.86 6.22 7.49
CA LEU A 175 38.68 5.59 6.92
C LEU A 175 39.05 4.51 5.89
N VAL A 176 40.03 4.76 5.02
CA VAL A 176 40.54 3.75 4.06
C VAL A 176 41.18 2.59 4.81
N THR A 177 41.93 2.85 5.89
CA THR A 177 42.53 1.80 6.72
C THR A 177 41.47 0.94 7.41
N PHE A 178 40.39 1.56 7.88
CA PHE A 178 39.33 0.89 8.63
C PHE A 178 38.34 0.13 7.74
N TYR A 179 37.78 0.80 6.72
CA TYR A 179 36.74 0.23 5.85
C TYR A 179 37.29 -0.47 4.62
N GLY A 180 38.49 -0.11 4.16
CA GLY A 180 39.01 -0.50 2.85
C GLY A 180 38.36 0.26 1.69
N LYS A 181 39.04 0.26 0.54
CA LYS A 181 38.56 0.94 -0.69
C LYS A 181 37.31 0.27 -1.29
N GLU A 182 37.07 -1.01 -0.98
CA GLU A 182 35.90 -1.73 -1.49
C GLU A 182 34.59 -1.25 -0.86
N ARG A 183 34.61 -0.92 0.44
CA ARG A 183 33.39 -0.54 1.19
C ARG A 183 33.19 0.97 1.27
N LEU A 184 34.26 1.75 1.31
CA LEU A 184 34.20 3.20 1.54
C LEU A 184 33.73 3.95 0.29
N ARG A 185 32.71 4.80 0.41
CA ARG A 185 32.26 5.69 -0.67
C ARG A 185 31.98 7.10 -0.14
N TYR A 186 32.20 8.09 -0.99
CA TYR A 186 31.95 9.51 -0.72
C TYR A 186 30.95 10.10 -1.71
N ILE A 187 30.08 10.97 -1.19
CA ILE A 187 29.26 11.91 -1.97
C ILE A 187 29.80 13.31 -1.68
N TYR A 188 30.43 13.92 -2.66
CA TYR A 188 31.12 15.20 -2.54
C TYR A 188 30.21 16.34 -3.01
N LEU A 189 29.79 17.19 -2.07
CA LEU A 189 28.93 18.35 -2.34
C LEU A 189 29.74 19.62 -2.58
N VAL A 190 29.47 20.27 -3.71
CA VAL A 190 30.05 21.55 -4.13
C VAL A 190 28.95 22.61 -4.21
N ARG A 191 29.25 23.85 -3.79
CA ARG A 191 28.35 25.02 -3.89
C ARG A 191 29.17 26.30 -3.88
N ASP A 192 28.69 27.34 -4.56
CA ASP A 192 29.29 28.67 -4.56
C ASP A 192 29.54 29.19 -3.11
N PRO A 193 30.79 29.50 -2.74
CA PRO A 193 31.17 29.91 -1.40
C PRO A 193 30.49 31.20 -0.92
N ARG A 194 30.10 32.08 -1.85
CA ARG A 194 29.41 33.34 -1.53
C ARG A 194 27.99 33.07 -1.04
N ASP A 195 27.28 32.18 -1.73
CA ASP A 195 25.95 31.73 -1.29
C ASP A 195 26.02 30.90 0.00
N VAL A 196 27.10 30.14 0.21
CA VAL A 196 27.35 29.44 1.48
C VAL A 196 27.53 30.43 2.63
N CYS A 197 28.32 31.49 2.45
CA CYS A 197 28.50 32.54 3.45
C CYS A 197 27.17 33.22 3.80
N LEU A 198 26.42 33.66 2.79
CA LEU A 198 25.10 34.27 2.96
C LEU A 198 24.15 33.34 3.72
N SER A 199 24.18 32.03 3.43
CA SER A 199 23.35 31.06 4.12
C SER A 199 23.76 30.85 5.57
N PHE A 200 25.06 30.86 5.89
CA PHE A 200 25.55 30.64 7.26
C PHE A 200 25.26 31.83 8.17
N GLN A 201 25.40 33.05 7.66
CA GLN A 201 25.12 34.27 8.42
C GLN A 201 23.68 34.34 8.97
N LYS A 202 22.74 33.65 8.33
CA LYS A 202 21.32 33.59 8.72
C LYS A 202 20.97 32.34 9.54
N THR A 203 21.95 31.54 9.93
CA THR A 203 21.73 30.23 10.56
C THR A 203 22.14 30.30 12.03
N PRO A 204 21.29 29.87 12.99
CA PRO A 204 21.54 30.02 14.43
C PRO A 204 22.64 29.11 15.02
N VAL A 205 23.47 28.47 14.18
CA VAL A 205 24.60 27.65 14.63
C VAL A 205 25.69 27.62 13.55
N GLY A 206 26.93 27.82 13.95
CA GLY A 206 28.11 27.74 13.09
C GLY A 206 28.99 28.96 13.27
N ASP A 207 29.86 29.18 12.30
CA ASP A 207 30.59 30.44 12.17
C ASP A 207 29.65 31.50 11.56
N CYS A 208 29.75 32.73 12.03
CA CYS A 208 28.90 33.84 11.61
C CYS A 208 29.65 34.86 10.74
N HIS A 209 30.97 34.98 10.91
CA HIS A 209 31.77 35.94 10.15
C HIS A 209 32.19 35.37 8.77
N PRO A 210 32.05 36.12 7.66
CA PRO A 210 32.35 35.63 6.31
C PRO A 210 33.75 35.03 6.15
N TYR A 211 34.77 35.63 6.78
CA TYR A 211 36.14 35.10 6.75
C TYR A 211 36.22 33.68 7.34
N ASN A 212 35.62 33.45 8.51
CA ASN A 212 35.65 32.15 9.19
C ASN A 212 34.86 31.09 8.42
N ILE A 213 33.70 31.46 7.86
CA ILE A 213 32.88 30.59 7.02
C ILE A 213 33.65 30.20 5.75
N SER A 214 34.23 31.18 5.06
CA SER A 214 35.01 30.99 3.83
C SER A 214 36.23 30.12 4.04
N LYS A 215 36.99 30.38 5.13
CA LYS A 215 38.17 29.58 5.50
C LYS A 215 37.81 28.13 5.78
N LYS A 216 36.68 27.90 6.46
CA LYS A 216 36.17 26.55 6.71
C LYS A 216 35.71 25.87 5.44
N TRP A 217 35.03 26.60 4.54
CA TRP A 217 34.64 26.11 3.23
C TRP A 217 35.87 25.66 2.43
N ALA A 218 36.87 26.53 2.25
CA ALA A 218 38.11 26.21 1.53
C ALA A 218 38.78 24.95 2.10
N ARG A 219 38.91 24.86 3.43
CA ARG A 219 39.47 23.67 4.09
C ARG A 219 38.74 22.38 3.71
N LEU A 220 37.40 22.38 3.75
CA LEU A 220 36.63 21.18 3.44
C LEU A 220 36.71 20.80 1.95
N GLN A 221 36.70 21.80 1.06
CA GLN A 221 36.90 21.59 -0.38
C GLN A 221 38.30 21.06 -0.69
N ASN A 222 39.33 21.58 -0.02
CA ASN A 222 40.71 21.12 -0.18
C ASN A 222 40.92 19.68 0.31
N HIS A 223 40.26 19.26 1.39
CA HIS A 223 40.28 17.85 1.79
C HIS A 223 39.61 16.95 0.74
N ALA A 224 38.45 17.36 0.20
CA ALA A 224 37.80 16.60 -0.86
C ALA A 224 38.66 16.53 -2.15
N ALA A 225 39.31 17.63 -2.53
CA ALA A 225 40.23 17.67 -3.67
C ALA A 225 41.42 16.72 -3.50
N LYS A 226 41.96 16.58 -2.28
CA LYS A 226 43.01 15.58 -2.00
C LYS A 226 42.52 14.15 -2.21
N ILE A 227 41.30 13.83 -1.77
CA ILE A 227 40.70 12.50 -1.98
C ILE A 227 40.45 12.25 -3.46
N LEU A 228 39.92 13.23 -4.20
CA LEU A 228 39.75 13.11 -5.65
C LEU A 228 41.07 12.87 -6.39
N ALA A 229 42.17 13.47 -5.92
CA ALA A 229 43.48 13.29 -6.51
C ALA A 229 44.09 11.91 -6.20
N SER A 230 43.84 11.35 -5.00
CA SER A 230 44.43 10.06 -4.59
C SER A 230 43.56 8.85 -4.91
N ASP A 231 42.23 9.00 -4.81
CA ASP A 231 41.24 7.93 -4.80
C ASP A 231 39.93 8.36 -5.50
N PRO A 232 39.99 8.73 -6.80
CA PRO A 232 38.85 9.28 -7.54
C PRO A 232 37.64 8.32 -7.57
N ASP A 233 37.87 7.00 -7.65
CA ASP A 233 36.81 5.98 -7.72
C ASP A 233 35.94 5.91 -6.46
N LEU A 234 36.41 6.49 -5.35
CA LEU A 234 35.66 6.54 -4.09
C LEU A 234 34.72 7.75 -4.01
N VAL A 235 34.68 8.64 -5.02
CA VAL A 235 33.98 9.92 -4.93
C VAL A 235 32.98 10.11 -6.07
N HIS A 236 31.74 10.43 -5.71
CA HIS A 236 30.74 10.98 -6.63
C HIS A 236 30.50 12.46 -6.32
N THR A 237 30.73 13.34 -7.30
CA THR A 237 30.64 14.80 -7.12
C THR A 237 29.27 15.30 -7.52
N VAL A 238 28.68 16.18 -6.70
CA VAL A 238 27.37 16.79 -6.93
C VAL A 238 27.48 18.30 -6.73
N HIS A 239 27.21 19.06 -7.78
CA HIS A 239 27.08 20.52 -7.68
C HIS A 239 25.67 20.86 -7.21
N TYR A 240 25.59 21.72 -6.19
CA TYR A 240 24.32 22.14 -5.61
C TYR A 240 23.42 22.84 -6.63
N GLU A 241 24.05 23.58 -7.54
CA GLU A 241 23.38 24.28 -8.64
C GLU A 241 22.66 23.30 -9.59
N ASP A 242 23.31 22.20 -9.96
CA ASP A 242 22.70 21.15 -10.81
C ASP A 242 21.52 20.48 -10.10
N ALA A 243 21.67 20.19 -8.80
CA ALA A 243 20.60 19.60 -7.99
C ALA A 243 19.40 20.55 -7.78
N LEU A 244 19.57 21.86 -7.94
CA LEU A 244 18.48 22.83 -7.93
C LEU A 244 17.76 22.91 -9.27
N GLU A 245 18.48 22.69 -10.37
CA GLU A 245 17.93 22.70 -11.73
C GLU A 245 17.13 21.43 -12.01
N ASP A 246 17.72 20.26 -11.76
CA ASP A 246 17.08 18.96 -11.93
C ASP A 246 17.46 17.98 -10.80
N SER A 247 16.65 17.98 -9.75
CA SER A 247 16.84 17.11 -8.59
C SER A 247 16.73 15.62 -8.93
N ASP A 248 15.87 15.27 -9.89
CA ASP A 248 15.51 13.88 -10.17
C ASP A 248 16.67 13.21 -10.94
N ALA A 249 17.24 13.94 -11.90
CA ALA A 249 18.44 13.51 -12.62
C ALA A 249 19.67 13.34 -11.72
N GLU A 250 19.91 14.29 -10.79
CA GLU A 250 21.04 14.19 -9.86
C GLU A 250 20.87 13.03 -8.86
N VAL A 251 19.65 12.81 -8.35
CA VAL A 251 19.37 11.67 -7.46
C VAL A 251 19.58 10.35 -8.20
N ALA A 252 19.18 10.25 -9.48
CA ALA A 252 19.40 9.06 -10.30
C ALA A 252 20.89 8.70 -10.42
N LYS A 253 21.76 9.69 -10.71
CA LYS A 253 23.21 9.50 -10.79
C LYS A 253 23.81 9.02 -9.47
N ILE A 254 23.34 9.55 -8.34
CA ILE A 254 23.78 9.10 -7.01
C ILE A 254 23.33 7.67 -6.77
N ILE A 255 22.08 7.32 -7.07
CA ILE A 255 21.54 5.95 -6.90
C ILE A 255 22.32 4.94 -7.73
N GLU A 256 22.65 5.29 -8.98
CA GLU A 256 23.51 4.48 -9.85
C GLU A 256 24.89 4.25 -9.22
N TYR A 257 25.52 5.32 -8.72
CA TYR A 257 26.80 5.25 -8.03
C TYR A 257 26.77 4.39 -6.75
N MET A 258 25.65 4.42 -6.01
CA MET A 258 25.46 3.57 -4.84
C MET A 258 25.42 2.07 -5.21
N GLY A 259 24.91 1.77 -6.41
CA GLY A 259 24.82 0.43 -6.99
C GLY A 259 23.45 -0.23 -6.78
N ALA A 260 23.38 -1.52 -7.14
CA ALA A 260 22.16 -2.33 -7.09
C ALA A 260 21.44 -2.22 -5.75
N ARG A 261 20.11 -2.16 -5.81
CA ARG A 261 19.24 -2.08 -4.63
C ARG A 261 19.07 -3.48 -4.04
N GLU A 262 19.28 -3.60 -2.74
CA GLU A 262 19.05 -4.86 -2.04
C GLU A 262 17.70 -4.84 -1.31
N THR A 263 17.00 -5.97 -1.31
CA THR A 263 15.80 -6.14 -0.48
C THR A 263 16.20 -6.23 0.99
N CYS A 264 15.54 -5.45 1.86
CA CYS A 264 15.87 -5.35 3.28
C CYS A 264 14.64 -5.58 4.17
N GLN A 265 14.85 -6.13 5.37
CA GLN A 265 13.79 -6.64 6.26
C GLN A 265 12.69 -5.63 6.64
N SER A 266 12.96 -4.31 6.56
CA SER A 266 11.95 -3.25 6.78
C SER A 266 10.85 -3.19 5.72
N MET A 267 11.12 -3.76 4.54
CA MET A 267 10.07 -4.16 3.61
C MET A 267 9.46 -5.45 4.13
N ARG A 268 8.25 -5.39 4.72
CA ARG A 268 7.44 -6.59 4.99
C ARG A 268 7.57 -7.51 3.78
N ARG A 269 8.06 -8.72 4.06
CA ARG A 269 8.95 -9.62 3.30
C ARG A 269 8.56 -10.00 1.85
N GLY A 270 8.00 -9.09 1.06
CA GLY A 270 7.44 -9.38 -0.26
C GLY A 270 6.95 -8.15 -1.01
N SER A 271 7.15 -6.94 -0.49
CA SER A 271 7.22 -5.74 -1.33
C SER A 271 8.51 -5.67 -2.19
N VAL A 272 9.04 -6.82 -2.65
CA VAL A 272 10.07 -6.88 -3.70
C VAL A 272 9.61 -6.12 -4.96
N CYS A 273 8.29 -5.95 -5.14
CA CYS A 273 7.66 -5.21 -6.23
C CYS A 273 7.44 -3.69 -5.98
N ALA A 274 8.10 -3.06 -5.00
CA ALA A 274 7.92 -1.63 -4.69
C ALA A 274 9.21 -0.93 -4.26
N PHE A 275 10.30 -1.09 -5.03
CA PHE A 275 11.34 -0.05 -5.00
C PHE A 275 10.71 1.25 -5.49
N LYS A 276 10.79 2.31 -4.69
CA LYS A 276 10.44 3.66 -5.13
C LYS A 276 11.32 4.01 -6.31
N ASP A 277 10.72 4.43 -7.42
CA ASP A 277 11.52 5.04 -8.48
C ASP A 277 12.16 6.36 -7.99
N GLU A 278 13.08 6.89 -8.78
CA GLU A 278 13.86 8.10 -8.45
C GLU A 278 12.94 9.30 -8.17
N GLN A 279 11.81 9.38 -8.87
CA GLN A 279 10.82 10.43 -8.69
C GLN A 279 10.10 10.26 -7.35
N GLU A 280 9.69 9.05 -6.99
CA GLU A 280 9.06 8.74 -5.70
C GLU A 280 10.00 8.96 -4.51
N ILE A 281 11.29 8.65 -4.65
CA ILE A 281 12.33 8.97 -3.66
C ILE A 281 12.39 10.48 -3.43
N THR A 282 12.39 11.26 -4.51
CA THR A 282 12.50 12.72 -4.45
C THR A 282 11.21 13.38 -3.92
N GLU A 283 10.04 12.89 -4.32
CA GLU A 283 8.73 13.38 -3.87
C GLU A 283 8.49 13.10 -2.39
N THR A 284 8.79 11.88 -1.93
CA THR A 284 8.53 11.48 -0.53
C THR A 284 9.47 12.14 0.48
N ALA A 285 10.63 12.64 0.05
CA ALA A 285 11.60 13.31 0.92
C ALA A 285 11.06 14.56 1.63
N LYS A 286 10.11 15.27 1.00
CA LYS A 286 9.52 16.50 1.56
C LYS A 286 8.40 16.22 2.56
N SER A 287 7.73 15.07 2.41
CA SER A 287 6.66 14.62 3.30
C SER A 287 7.12 13.57 4.31
N ASN A 288 8.39 13.15 4.27
CA ASN A 288 8.88 12.17 5.23
C ASN A 288 8.89 12.74 6.65
N ARG A 289 8.58 11.88 7.62
CA ARG A 289 8.40 12.27 9.03
C ARG A 289 9.63 12.94 9.60
N GLU A 290 10.83 12.44 9.29
CA GLU A 290 12.08 13.01 9.81
C GLU A 290 12.32 14.44 9.29
N SER A 291 12.05 14.70 8.01
CA SER A 291 12.15 16.03 7.39
C SER A 291 11.13 17.00 8.00
N LEU A 292 9.90 16.54 8.20
CA LEU A 292 8.85 17.30 8.90
C LEU A 292 9.24 17.62 10.35
N LEU A 293 9.73 16.63 11.11
CA LEU A 293 10.22 16.81 12.47
C LEU A 293 11.42 17.75 12.52
N ALA A 294 12.43 17.55 11.66
CA ALA A 294 13.59 18.44 11.60
C ALA A 294 13.18 19.88 11.28
N SER A 295 12.24 20.07 10.33
CA SER A 295 11.75 21.39 9.93
C SER A 295 10.98 22.13 11.02
N THR A 296 10.27 21.41 11.90
CA THR A 296 9.51 21.98 13.02
C THR A 296 10.40 22.21 14.25
N LEU A 297 11.42 21.37 14.46
CA LEU A 297 12.28 21.41 15.64
C LEU A 297 13.45 22.40 15.51
N SER A 298 13.86 22.82 14.30
CA SER A 298 14.94 23.80 14.14
C SER A 298 14.77 24.71 12.93
N TYR A 299 15.01 26.02 13.14
CA TYR A 299 14.96 27.05 12.11
C TYR A 299 15.83 26.71 10.89
N GLN A 300 16.96 26.04 11.12
CA GLN A 300 17.94 25.66 10.11
C GLN A 300 17.40 24.75 9.01
N PHE A 301 16.28 24.08 9.30
CA PHE A 301 15.69 23.00 8.51
C PHE A 301 14.28 23.34 8.01
N GLN A 302 13.76 24.54 8.29
CA GLN A 302 12.46 25.00 7.80
C GLN A 302 12.35 25.04 6.27
N ASN A 303 13.49 25.07 5.57
CA ASN A 303 13.54 25.06 4.12
C ASN A 303 13.46 23.65 3.51
N LEU A 304 13.56 22.58 4.31
CA LEU A 304 13.55 21.18 3.82
C LEU A 304 12.21 20.78 3.15
N THR A 305 11.12 21.47 3.48
CA THR A 305 9.77 21.20 2.96
C THR A 305 9.36 22.13 1.82
N LYS A 306 10.19 23.11 1.43
CA LYS A 306 9.82 24.13 0.44
C LYS A 306 9.90 23.60 -1.01
N GLY A 307 8.98 24.06 -1.88
CA GLY A 307 8.77 23.55 -3.24
C GLY A 307 9.82 24.00 -4.29
N LYS A 308 9.66 23.53 -5.55
CA LYS A 308 10.56 23.87 -6.68
C LYS A 308 10.65 25.39 -6.94
N GLU A 309 9.59 26.15 -6.66
CA GLU A 309 9.61 27.62 -6.75
C GLU A 309 10.56 28.29 -5.74
N PHE A 310 10.70 27.75 -4.53
CA PHE A 310 11.69 28.26 -3.57
C PHE A 310 13.12 27.94 -3.99
N ALA A 311 13.35 26.78 -4.62
CA ALA A 311 14.66 26.36 -5.12
C ALA A 311 15.21 27.36 -6.16
N LYS A 312 14.38 27.82 -7.10
CA LYS A 312 14.76 28.84 -8.11
C LYS A 312 15.26 30.15 -7.49
N THR A 313 14.71 30.55 -6.35
CA THR A 313 15.17 31.78 -5.65
C THR A 313 16.56 31.65 -5.02
N GLN A 314 17.10 30.43 -4.89
CA GLN A 314 18.40 30.17 -4.26
C GLN A 314 19.61 30.39 -5.17
N PHE A 315 19.40 30.56 -6.48
CA PHE A 315 20.48 30.72 -7.43
C PHE A 315 21.12 32.12 -7.34
N LYS A 316 22.45 32.16 -7.16
CA LYS A 316 23.27 33.39 -7.09
C LYS A 316 22.66 34.46 -6.19
N LYS A 317 22.22 34.09 -4.99
CA LYS A 317 21.63 35.06 -4.04
C LYS A 317 22.61 36.12 -3.62
N TRP A 318 23.89 35.75 -3.49
CA TRP A 318 24.98 36.66 -3.17
C TRP A 318 24.98 37.91 -4.07
N ALA A 319 24.62 37.79 -5.35
CA ALA A 319 24.65 38.90 -6.30
C ALA A 319 23.63 40.01 -5.98
N ARG A 320 22.59 39.71 -5.19
CA ARG A 320 21.55 40.66 -4.78
C ARG A 320 21.64 41.08 -3.33
N GLU A 321 22.26 40.24 -2.48
CA GLU A 321 22.17 40.36 -1.02
C GLU A 321 23.51 40.63 -0.33
N MET A 322 24.65 40.43 -1.00
CA MET A 322 25.98 40.60 -0.40
C MET A 322 26.65 41.89 -0.90
N SER A 323 27.29 42.62 0.02
CA SER A 323 28.00 43.86 -0.33
C SER A 323 29.32 43.57 -1.05
N ASP A 324 29.80 44.49 -1.89
CA ASP A 324 31.11 44.36 -2.57
C ASP A 324 32.28 44.16 -1.58
N LYS A 325 32.16 44.74 -0.38
CA LYS A 325 33.15 44.58 0.69
C LYS A 325 33.18 43.13 1.19
N ASP A 326 32.01 42.55 1.45
CA ASP A 326 31.91 41.16 1.91
C ASP A 326 32.26 40.18 0.78
N LEU A 327 31.87 40.47 -0.47
CA LEU A 327 32.27 39.71 -1.64
C LEU A 327 33.79 39.70 -1.79
N ARG A 328 34.45 40.86 -1.68
CA ARG A 328 35.91 40.94 -1.77
C ARG A 328 36.58 40.17 -0.64
N LEU A 329 36.01 40.20 0.56
CA LEU A 329 36.50 39.41 1.70
C LEU A 329 36.39 37.90 1.42
N VAL A 330 35.22 37.42 1.03
CA VAL A 330 34.98 35.99 0.71
C VAL A 330 35.90 35.55 -0.42
N GLU A 331 35.83 36.22 -1.57
CA GLU A 331 36.58 35.84 -2.77
C GLU A 331 38.09 35.88 -2.54
N SER A 332 38.62 36.81 -1.73
CA SER A 332 40.04 36.83 -1.39
C SER A 332 40.50 35.60 -0.61
N VAL A 333 39.62 35.03 0.23
CA VAL A 333 39.93 33.83 1.04
C VAL A 333 39.90 32.56 0.18
N VAL A 334 38.99 32.48 -0.78
CA VAL A 334 38.64 31.22 -1.48
C VAL A 334 38.95 31.25 -2.98
N TYR A 335 39.69 32.26 -3.47
CA TYR A 335 39.90 32.50 -4.89
C TYR A 335 40.38 31.24 -5.62
N ASP A 336 41.41 30.58 -5.10
CA ASP A 336 42.04 29.44 -5.78
C ASP A 336 41.09 28.25 -5.85
N GLU A 337 40.33 27.99 -4.78
CA GLU A 337 39.31 26.95 -4.75
C GLU A 337 38.09 27.28 -5.63
N MET A 338 37.70 28.56 -5.72
CA MET A 338 36.63 29.02 -6.61
C MET A 338 36.98 28.73 -8.07
N ILE A 339 38.15 29.16 -8.51
CA ILE A 339 38.64 28.91 -9.87
C ILE A 339 38.72 27.40 -10.14
N ARG A 340 39.28 26.62 -9.21
CA ARG A 340 39.37 25.15 -9.35
C ARG A 340 38.00 24.48 -9.51
N LEU A 341 36.96 25.03 -8.90
CA LEU A 341 35.60 24.47 -8.91
C LEU A 341 34.69 25.13 -9.96
N GLY A 342 35.22 26.00 -10.82
CA GLY A 342 34.48 26.64 -11.91
C GLY A 342 33.61 27.84 -11.50
N TYR A 343 33.87 28.44 -10.34
CA TYR A 343 33.16 29.65 -9.89
C TYR A 343 33.96 30.91 -10.23
N GLU A 344 33.43 31.72 -11.15
CA GLU A 344 34.04 33.01 -11.50
C GLU A 344 33.92 34.03 -10.35
N PRO A 345 35.04 34.62 -9.88
CA PRO A 345 35.03 35.73 -8.94
C PRO A 345 34.34 36.96 -9.52
N HIS A 346 33.58 37.68 -8.69
CA HIS A 346 32.85 38.88 -9.08
C HIS A 346 33.72 40.13 -8.97
N VAL A 347 34.42 40.32 -7.84
CA VAL A 347 35.17 41.55 -7.52
C VAL A 347 36.69 41.35 -7.44
N VAL A 348 37.17 40.16 -7.08
CA VAL A 348 38.61 39.85 -7.08
C VAL A 348 38.98 39.28 -8.44
N LYS A 349 39.57 40.07 -9.35
CA LYS A 349 39.90 39.62 -10.71
C LYS A 349 41.35 39.16 -10.87
N SER A 350 42.20 39.52 -9.93
CA SER A 350 43.62 39.21 -9.92
C SER A 350 44.15 39.08 -8.49
N ASP A 351 45.36 38.57 -8.32
CA ASP A 351 46.02 38.51 -7.01
C ASP A 351 46.22 39.89 -6.38
N ALA A 352 46.35 40.94 -7.20
CA ALA A 352 46.45 42.33 -6.73
C ALA A 352 45.14 42.85 -6.10
N ASP A 353 44.00 42.24 -6.43
CA ASP A 353 42.70 42.60 -5.86
C ASP A 353 42.41 41.92 -4.52
N ARG A 354 43.20 40.89 -4.16
CA ARG A 354 43.01 40.10 -2.95
C ARG A 354 43.36 40.92 -1.70
N ILE A 355 42.58 40.70 -0.64
CA ILE A 355 42.92 41.21 0.69
C ILE A 355 44.16 40.48 1.21
N ASN A 356 45.16 41.24 1.66
CA ASN A 356 46.30 40.70 2.38
C ASN A 356 45.95 40.48 3.86
N PHE A 357 45.75 39.24 4.26
CA PHE A 357 45.39 38.88 5.64
C PHE A 357 46.63 38.82 6.52
N ASN A 358 46.79 39.80 7.41
CA ASN A 358 47.78 39.75 8.49
C ASN A 358 47.16 39.22 9.80
N ASP A 359 48.01 38.85 10.76
CA ASP A 359 47.58 38.27 12.03
C ASP A 359 46.64 39.16 12.85
N GLU A 360 46.79 40.49 12.75
CA GLU A 360 45.94 41.44 13.47
C GLU A 360 44.51 41.45 12.93
N ILE A 361 44.36 41.50 11.60
CA ILE A 361 43.07 41.43 10.91
C ILE A 361 42.38 40.09 11.20
N VAL A 362 43.13 38.99 11.14
CA VAL A 362 42.58 37.65 11.42
C VAL A 362 42.09 37.53 12.86
N LYS A 363 42.86 38.02 13.84
CA LYS A 363 42.44 38.04 15.25
C LYS A 363 41.21 38.91 15.46
N ALA A 364 41.10 40.05 14.75
CA ALA A 364 39.92 40.89 14.80
C ALA A 364 38.68 40.18 14.26
N TYR A 365 38.79 39.47 13.12
CA TYR A 365 37.71 38.66 12.57
C TYR A 365 37.30 37.51 13.47
N ASP A 366 38.26 36.81 14.10
CA ASP A 366 37.96 35.74 15.06
C ASP A 366 37.24 36.27 16.30
N ARG A 367 37.56 37.49 16.75
CA ARG A 367 36.84 38.15 17.85
C ARG A 367 35.40 38.48 17.44
N ILE A 368 35.21 39.11 16.28
CA ILE A 368 33.88 39.45 15.75
C ILE A 368 33.03 38.18 15.58
N ASN A 369 33.62 37.09 15.07
CA ASN A 369 32.93 35.81 14.92
C ASN A 369 32.42 35.28 16.27
N LYS A 370 33.22 35.38 17.34
CA LYS A 370 32.79 34.97 18.69
C LYS A 370 31.65 35.81 19.24
N GLU A 371 31.71 37.13 19.03
CA GLU A 371 30.66 38.07 19.43
C GLU A 371 29.34 37.76 18.70
N LEU A 372 29.40 37.59 17.38
CA LEU A 372 28.23 37.22 16.56
C LEU A 372 27.65 35.85 16.94
N ILE A 373 28.50 34.86 17.27
CA ILE A 373 28.03 33.57 17.76
C ILE A 373 27.28 33.72 19.09
N GLN A 374 27.76 34.57 20.01
CA GLN A 374 27.10 34.81 21.29
C GLN A 374 25.74 35.49 21.10
N GLU A 375 25.67 36.52 20.25
CA GLU A 375 24.43 37.21 19.87
C GLU A 375 23.42 36.23 19.26
N MET A 376 23.85 35.42 18.30
CA MET A 376 23.05 34.39 17.67
C MET A 376 22.49 33.35 18.67
N TYR A 377 23.27 32.96 19.69
CA TYR A 377 22.76 32.08 20.76
C TYR A 377 21.74 32.78 21.66
N ALA A 378 21.89 34.09 21.89
CA ALA A 378 20.91 34.89 22.62
C ALA A 378 19.59 34.99 21.83
N ASP A 379 19.67 35.23 20.52
CA ASP A 379 18.50 35.25 19.63
C ASP A 379 17.79 33.89 19.61
N LEU A 380 18.54 32.78 19.47
CA LEU A 380 17.97 31.43 19.52
C LEU A 380 17.26 31.14 20.86
N ALA A 381 17.77 31.69 21.98
CA ALA A 381 17.15 31.54 23.29
C ALA A 381 15.76 32.20 23.35
N VAL A 382 15.56 33.29 22.61
CA VAL A 382 14.30 34.02 22.52
C VAL A 382 13.36 33.37 21.50
N GLU A 383 13.86 33.09 20.29
CA GLU A 383 13.04 32.61 19.18
C GLU A 383 12.61 31.15 19.31
N ASN A 384 13.49 30.28 19.84
CA ASN A 384 13.21 28.86 20.01
C ASN A 384 13.94 28.26 21.23
N PRO A 385 13.47 28.59 22.46
CA PRO A 385 14.08 28.10 23.70
C PRO A 385 14.12 26.56 23.80
N SER A 386 13.19 25.87 23.13
CA SER A 386 13.16 24.41 23.10
C SER A 386 14.32 23.79 22.31
N ASP A 387 14.71 24.39 21.18
CA ASP A 387 15.87 23.95 20.38
C ASP A 387 17.16 24.16 21.20
N LEU A 388 17.30 25.35 21.80
CA LEU A 388 18.42 25.63 22.68
C LEU A 388 18.52 24.62 23.83
N LYS A 389 17.39 24.28 24.47
CA LYS A 389 17.38 23.29 25.55
C LYS A 389 17.83 21.90 25.08
N ARG A 390 17.36 21.42 23.93
CA ARG A 390 17.81 20.12 23.35
C ARG A 390 19.31 20.13 23.08
N ARG A 391 19.84 21.21 22.50
CA ARG A 391 21.28 21.39 22.26
C ARG A 391 22.11 21.38 23.54
N GLN A 392 21.63 22.05 24.59
CA GLN A 392 22.28 22.08 25.88
C GLN A 392 22.29 20.69 26.55
N VAL A 393 21.18 19.95 26.46
CA VAL A 393 21.08 18.58 27.00
C VAL A 393 22.05 17.64 26.29
N GLN A 394 22.14 17.71 24.96
CA GLN A 394 23.12 16.95 24.20
C GLN A 394 24.56 17.36 24.55
N GLY A 395 24.84 18.66 24.53
CA GLY A 395 26.17 19.22 24.77
C GLY A 395 26.69 19.04 26.20
N ALA A 396 25.80 18.84 27.18
CA ALA A 396 26.19 18.53 28.56
C ALA A 396 27.00 17.23 28.66
N VAL A 397 26.78 16.27 27.75
CA VAL A 397 27.54 15.01 27.69
C VAL A 397 29.02 15.24 27.43
N LEU A 398 29.38 16.21 26.60
CA LEU A 398 30.77 16.54 26.29
C LEU A 398 31.51 17.20 27.46
N LYS A 399 30.77 17.74 28.43
CA LYS A 399 31.27 18.44 29.62
C LYS A 399 31.24 17.57 30.88
N ALA A 400 30.75 16.33 30.78
CA ALA A 400 30.68 15.40 31.89
C ALA A 400 32.08 15.06 32.42
N ASN A 401 32.13 14.63 33.69
CA ASN A 401 33.35 14.06 34.25
C ASN A 401 33.68 12.76 33.52
N TYR A 402 34.90 12.65 32.97
CA TYR A 402 35.34 11.54 32.13
C TYR A 402 35.58 10.22 32.89
N ASN A 403 35.26 10.20 34.19
CA ASN A 403 35.29 9.03 35.06
C ASN A 403 33.88 8.58 35.52
N VAL A 404 32.82 9.21 35.03
CA VAL A 404 31.44 8.99 35.48
C VAL A 404 30.58 8.55 34.30
N VAL A 405 29.76 7.52 34.48
CA VAL A 405 28.77 7.09 33.48
C VAL A 405 27.42 7.78 33.68
N TYR A 406 26.66 7.93 32.59
CA TYR A 406 25.26 8.33 32.60
C TYR A 406 24.31 7.20 32.97
N ASN A 407 24.62 5.95 32.61
CA ASN A 407 23.81 4.79 32.94
C ASN A 407 24.49 3.98 34.07
N ILE A 408 24.05 4.20 35.32
CA ILE A 408 24.63 3.57 36.52
C ILE A 408 24.34 2.06 36.54
N PHE A 409 23.13 1.65 36.15
CA PHE A 409 22.74 0.23 36.03
C PHE A 409 23.60 -0.54 35.01
N PHE A 410 24.13 0.15 33.99
CA PHE A 410 25.09 -0.45 33.05
C PHE A 410 26.42 -0.79 33.72
N MET A 411 26.87 0.00 34.71
CA MET A 411 28.09 -0.32 35.46
C MET A 411 27.87 -1.37 36.56
N GLU A 412 26.74 -1.33 37.27
CA GLU A 412 26.49 -2.21 38.43
C GLU A 412 26.26 -3.69 38.05
N ASN A 413 25.80 -3.99 36.83
CA ASN A 413 25.47 -5.35 36.42
C ASN A 413 26.62 -6.13 35.77
N TYR A 414 27.81 -5.54 35.58
CA TYR A 414 28.88 -6.14 34.76
C TYR A 414 30.29 -5.90 35.29
N ASP A 415 30.67 -6.73 36.27
CA ASP A 415 31.98 -6.82 36.92
C ASP A 415 32.97 -7.70 36.10
N ILE A 416 33.02 -7.49 34.79
CA ILE A 416 33.96 -8.19 33.90
C ILE A 416 35.27 -7.40 33.92
N GLU A 417 36.24 -7.88 34.71
CA GLU A 417 37.58 -7.30 34.82
C GLU A 417 38.56 -7.85 33.75
N ASP A 418 38.21 -8.95 33.07
CA ASP A 418 39.12 -9.70 32.18
C ASP A 418 38.63 -9.74 30.71
N ARG A 419 39.57 -9.61 29.76
CA ARG A 419 39.29 -9.68 28.31
C ARG A 419 38.87 -11.07 27.87
N ASP A 420 39.35 -12.13 28.51
CA ASP A 420 39.00 -13.51 28.11
C ASP A 420 37.52 -13.81 28.37
N GLN A 421 36.95 -13.27 29.44
CA GLN A 421 35.50 -13.32 29.71
C GLN A 421 34.67 -12.55 28.68
N ILE A 422 35.24 -11.50 28.06
CA ILE A 422 34.61 -10.78 26.94
C ILE A 422 34.66 -11.60 25.66
N TYR A 423 35.72 -12.39 25.44
CA TYR A 423 35.80 -13.31 24.30
C TYR A 423 34.84 -14.48 24.42
N ASP A 424 34.71 -15.06 25.61
CA ASP A 424 33.70 -16.07 25.89
C ASP A 424 32.30 -15.49 25.75
N ALA A 425 32.06 -14.29 26.29
CA ALA A 425 30.81 -13.56 26.08
C ALA A 425 30.61 -13.14 24.62
N TYR A 426 31.66 -12.91 23.83
CA TYR A 426 31.59 -12.57 22.41
C TYR A 426 31.26 -13.80 21.58
N GLU A 427 31.88 -14.96 21.81
CA GLU A 427 31.52 -16.21 21.12
C GLU A 427 30.15 -16.70 21.60
N LEU A 428 29.82 -16.58 22.89
CA LEU A 428 28.46 -16.76 23.40
C LEU A 428 27.50 -15.75 22.80
N LEU A 429 27.84 -14.47 22.64
CA LEU A 429 27.04 -13.44 21.93
C LEU A 429 27.10 -13.61 20.41
N LYS A 430 27.98 -14.42 19.85
CA LYS A 430 28.00 -14.71 18.42
C LYS A 430 27.03 -15.86 18.14
N ASP A 431 26.97 -16.79 19.09
CA ASP A 431 25.96 -17.84 19.17
C ASP A 431 24.62 -17.29 19.69
N GLN A 432 24.60 -16.27 20.54
CA GLN A 432 23.43 -15.62 21.14
C GLN A 432 23.01 -14.33 20.43
N VAL A 433 23.80 -13.72 19.55
CA VAL A 433 23.27 -12.81 18.51
C VAL A 433 22.61 -13.64 17.40
N ASN A 434 22.79 -14.96 17.43
CA ASN A 434 21.90 -15.92 16.79
C ASN A 434 20.79 -16.46 17.72
N ASP A 435 20.67 -16.03 19.01
CA ASP A 435 19.75 -16.67 20.00
C ASP A 435 19.16 -15.75 21.12
N ILE A 436 19.44 -14.44 21.18
CA ILE A 436 18.83 -13.43 22.10
C ILE A 436 17.63 -12.77 21.41
N ASP A 437 16.72 -13.62 20.95
CA ASP A 437 15.33 -13.27 20.62
C ASP A 437 14.33 -13.88 21.61
N GLY A 438 14.83 -14.39 22.73
CA GLY A 438 14.05 -15.15 23.72
C GLY A 438 12.90 -14.42 24.42
N ARG A 439 12.62 -13.14 24.14
CA ARG A 439 11.33 -12.50 24.47
C ARG A 439 10.84 -11.58 23.37
N GLY A 440 10.39 -12.21 22.30
CA GLY A 440 9.17 -11.82 21.61
C GLY A 440 9.35 -10.82 20.47
N PHE A 441 10.16 -11.17 19.48
CA PHE A 441 9.81 -11.09 18.06
C PHE A 441 10.74 -12.06 17.34
N MET A 442 10.19 -13.04 16.62
CA MET A 442 10.98 -14.01 15.87
C MET A 442 11.89 -13.27 14.87
N THR A 443 13.20 -13.22 15.12
CA THR A 443 14.18 -13.01 14.05
C THR A 443 14.79 -14.36 13.70
N ASP A 444 14.11 -15.09 12.82
CA ASP A 444 14.82 -16.06 12.00
C ASP A 444 15.64 -15.26 10.99
N SER A 445 16.95 -15.22 11.21
CA SER A 445 17.91 -15.02 10.14
C SER A 445 17.77 -16.19 9.17
N PHE A 446 16.97 -16.02 8.12
CA PHE A 446 17.00 -16.93 6.99
C PHE A 446 18.23 -16.60 6.15
N ASP A 447 19.17 -17.54 6.13
CA ASP A 447 20.25 -17.59 5.16
C ASP A 447 19.64 -17.83 3.77
N PHE A 448 19.96 -16.97 2.79
CA PHE A 448 19.50 -17.17 1.41
C PHE A 448 20.27 -18.28 0.68
N SER A 449 21.33 -18.83 1.28
CA SER A 449 21.93 -20.08 0.81
C SER A 449 21.01 -21.29 0.99
N SER A 450 19.96 -21.14 1.81
CA SER A 450 18.95 -22.15 2.15
C SER A 450 17.52 -21.70 1.84
N TRP A 451 17.34 -20.72 0.95
CA TRP A 451 16.03 -20.23 0.51
C TRP A 451 15.42 -21.13 -0.59
N PRO A 452 14.08 -21.11 -0.79
CA PRO A 452 13.15 -21.79 0.13
C PRO A 452 13.71 -23.09 0.72
N MET A 453 13.08 -23.62 1.79
CA MET A 453 13.35 -25.00 2.22
C MET A 453 13.37 -25.89 0.97
N ASN A 454 14.54 -26.45 0.65
CA ASN A 454 14.86 -27.27 -0.54
C ASN A 454 15.11 -26.58 -1.91
N ALA A 455 15.10 -25.25 -2.07
CA ALA A 455 15.43 -24.64 -3.37
C ALA A 455 16.92 -24.61 -3.72
N ALA A 456 17.79 -24.91 -2.75
CA ALA A 456 19.15 -25.33 -3.05
C ALA A 456 19.19 -26.59 -3.94
N GLU A 457 18.14 -27.43 -3.92
CA GLU A 457 18.03 -28.66 -4.73
C GLU A 457 17.38 -28.45 -6.10
N VAL A 458 16.54 -27.41 -6.27
CA VAL A 458 15.68 -27.20 -7.47
C VAL A 458 15.79 -25.83 -8.14
N GLY A 459 16.45 -24.84 -7.51
CA GLY A 459 16.86 -23.57 -8.11
C GLY A 459 15.92 -22.38 -7.88
N TYR A 460 16.53 -21.22 -7.61
CA TYR A 460 15.86 -19.95 -7.26
C TYR A 460 15.24 -19.19 -8.44
N LEU A 461 14.17 -18.41 -8.17
CA LEU A 461 13.80 -17.28 -9.03
C LEU A 461 14.74 -16.10 -8.78
N THR A 462 15.24 -15.51 -9.85
CA THR A 462 15.87 -14.19 -9.85
C THR A 462 14.82 -13.09 -9.63
N ASN A 463 15.28 -11.90 -9.22
CA ASN A 463 14.39 -10.73 -9.11
C ASN A 463 13.74 -10.39 -10.46
N GLU A 464 14.45 -10.59 -11.57
CA GLU A 464 13.92 -10.37 -12.92
C GLU A 464 12.78 -11.35 -13.24
N GLU A 465 12.95 -12.64 -12.92
CA GLU A 465 11.90 -13.64 -13.12
C GLU A 465 10.69 -13.43 -12.21
N ALA A 466 10.89 -12.97 -10.97
CA ALA A 466 9.79 -12.64 -10.06
C ALA A 466 9.01 -11.40 -10.56
N ASN A 467 9.72 -10.36 -10.98
CA ASN A 467 9.12 -9.13 -11.51
C ASN A 467 8.38 -9.37 -12.84
N ALA A 468 8.90 -10.26 -13.70
CA ALA A 468 8.26 -10.62 -14.96
C ALA A 468 6.89 -11.33 -14.78
N ARG A 469 6.60 -11.80 -13.57
CA ARG A 469 5.35 -12.48 -13.20
C ARG A 469 4.34 -11.55 -12.53
N PHE A 470 4.68 -10.28 -12.34
CA PHE A 470 3.81 -9.30 -11.72
C PHE A 470 3.07 -8.48 -12.78
N ASP A 471 1.74 -8.54 -12.75
CA ASP A 471 0.86 -7.70 -13.54
C ASP A 471 0.16 -6.67 -12.66
N ILE A 472 0.04 -5.44 -13.17
CA ILE A 472 -0.63 -4.35 -12.46
C ILE A 472 -1.42 -3.46 -13.40
N ARG A 473 -2.70 -3.31 -13.07
CA ARG A 473 -3.59 -2.30 -13.65
C ARG A 473 -3.61 -1.07 -12.76
N LYS A 474 -3.07 0.03 -13.28
CA LYS A 474 -3.03 1.33 -12.61
C LYS A 474 -4.44 1.85 -12.31
N SER A 475 -4.54 2.77 -11.34
CA SER A 475 -5.79 3.36 -10.89
C SER A 475 -6.62 3.98 -12.03
N GLU A 476 -7.85 3.51 -12.20
CA GLU A 476 -8.84 4.01 -13.17
C GLU A 476 -10.08 4.58 -12.47
N LYS A 477 -10.75 5.55 -13.11
CA LYS A 477 -11.97 6.18 -12.59
C LYS A 477 -13.17 5.93 -13.50
N VAL A 478 -14.28 5.50 -12.90
CA VAL A 478 -15.56 5.26 -13.59
C VAL A 478 -16.69 5.98 -12.86
N ASN A 479 -17.49 6.74 -13.59
CA ASN A 479 -18.71 7.34 -13.06
C ASN A 479 -19.88 6.38 -13.23
N VAL A 480 -20.60 6.07 -12.16
CA VAL A 480 -21.81 5.23 -12.15
C VAL A 480 -23.03 6.11 -11.85
N GLY A 481 -23.95 6.23 -12.81
CA GLY A 481 -25.06 7.17 -12.72
C GLY A 481 -24.62 8.63 -12.62
N LYS A 482 -25.32 9.44 -11.80
CA LYS A 482 -25.06 10.89 -11.65
C LYS A 482 -24.13 11.26 -10.48
N HIS A 483 -24.03 10.38 -9.48
CA HIS A 483 -23.56 10.79 -8.14
C HIS A 483 -22.53 9.88 -7.50
N LEU A 484 -22.09 8.85 -8.22
CA LEU A 484 -21.11 7.88 -7.74
C LEU A 484 -19.93 7.83 -8.72
N THR A 485 -18.73 8.00 -8.18
CA THR A 485 -17.47 7.80 -8.87
C THR A 485 -16.74 6.66 -8.17
N ILE A 486 -16.21 5.73 -8.94
CA ILE A 486 -15.44 4.60 -8.45
C ILE A 486 -14.03 4.73 -9.00
N THR A 487 -13.04 4.79 -8.11
CA THR A 487 -11.62 4.65 -8.46
C THR A 487 -11.21 3.22 -8.13
N PHE A 488 -10.52 2.49 -9.01
CA PHE A 488 -10.07 1.13 -8.71
C PHE A 488 -8.72 0.81 -9.37
N ALA A 489 -7.98 -0.13 -8.78
CA ALA A 489 -6.76 -0.72 -9.32
C ALA A 489 -6.80 -2.24 -9.12
N ALA A 490 -5.95 -2.97 -9.84
CA ALA A 490 -5.82 -4.41 -9.70
C ALA A 490 -4.37 -4.85 -9.85
N ALA A 491 -4.00 -5.96 -9.23
CA ALA A 491 -2.71 -6.59 -9.44
C ALA A 491 -2.83 -8.11 -9.36
N SER A 492 -1.94 -8.80 -10.06
CA SER A 492 -1.81 -10.26 -10.00
C SER A 492 -0.33 -10.65 -10.03
N GLN A 493 0.08 -11.59 -9.19
CA GLN A 493 1.42 -12.15 -9.13
C GLN A 493 1.35 -13.64 -9.41
N GLY A 494 2.08 -14.09 -10.44
CA GLY A 494 2.28 -15.52 -10.66
C GLY A 494 3.13 -16.12 -9.53
N GLY A 495 2.63 -17.19 -8.95
CA GLY A 495 3.26 -18.00 -7.91
C GLY A 495 4.47 -18.77 -8.39
N TYR A 496 5.04 -19.55 -7.46
CA TYR A 496 6.28 -20.27 -7.64
C TYR A 496 6.20 -21.70 -7.09
N TYR A 497 6.53 -22.67 -7.94
CA TYR A 497 6.56 -24.09 -7.61
C TYR A 497 7.96 -24.60 -7.95
N PRO A 498 8.74 -25.13 -6.99
CA PRO A 498 10.10 -25.59 -7.28
C PRO A 498 10.18 -26.64 -8.39
N SER A 499 9.17 -27.52 -8.47
CA SER A 499 9.06 -28.56 -9.50
C SER A 499 8.64 -28.03 -10.88
N ASN A 500 8.10 -26.81 -10.96
CA ASN A 500 7.66 -26.18 -12.21
C ASN A 500 7.90 -24.67 -12.17
N ARG A 501 9.17 -24.29 -12.31
CA ARG A 501 9.59 -22.89 -12.33
C ARG A 501 8.92 -22.06 -13.42
N THR A 502 8.47 -22.67 -14.51
CA THR A 502 7.81 -21.99 -15.63
C THR A 502 6.28 -22.01 -15.53
N LYS A 503 5.71 -22.39 -14.38
CA LYS A 503 4.26 -22.29 -14.11
C LYS A 503 3.75 -20.92 -14.56
N ALA A 504 2.70 -20.94 -15.38
CA ALA A 504 1.95 -19.74 -15.74
C ALA A 504 1.05 -19.33 -14.56
N ASN A 505 0.81 -18.03 -14.43
CA ASN A 505 -0.20 -17.54 -13.50
C ASN A 505 -1.57 -18.11 -13.89
N GLN A 506 -2.22 -18.81 -12.97
CA GLN A 506 -3.51 -19.43 -13.17
C GLN A 506 -4.66 -18.54 -12.67
N ASP A 507 -4.35 -17.47 -11.94
CA ASP A 507 -5.34 -16.45 -11.61
C ASP A 507 -5.66 -15.54 -12.79
N ALA A 508 -6.87 -14.97 -12.76
CA ALA A 508 -7.27 -13.89 -13.64
C ALA A 508 -8.11 -12.85 -12.87
N TYR A 509 -8.14 -11.63 -13.40
CA TYR A 509 -9.08 -10.60 -12.93
C TYR A 509 -9.70 -9.86 -14.12
N ASN A 510 -10.89 -9.30 -13.91
CA ASN A 510 -11.61 -8.59 -14.95
C ASN A 510 -12.46 -7.45 -14.39
N SER A 511 -12.73 -6.46 -15.23
CA SER A 511 -13.75 -5.45 -14.94
C SER A 511 -14.40 -4.93 -16.22
N GLY A 512 -15.67 -4.53 -16.14
CA GLY A 512 -16.39 -4.00 -17.29
C GLY A 512 -17.54 -3.08 -16.91
N ILE A 513 -17.80 -2.15 -17.81
CA ILE A 513 -18.82 -1.11 -17.64
C ILE A 513 -20.06 -1.51 -18.43
N VAL A 514 -21.22 -1.47 -17.79
CA VAL A 514 -22.52 -1.68 -18.42
C VAL A 514 -23.14 -0.32 -18.71
N LYS A 515 -23.50 -0.06 -19.97
CA LYS A 515 -24.09 1.22 -20.38
C LYS A 515 -25.57 1.26 -20.06
N ASP A 516 -26.07 2.48 -19.84
CA ASP A 516 -27.50 2.74 -19.77
C ASP A 516 -28.01 2.99 -21.20
N SER A 517 -28.70 2.00 -21.80
CA SER A 517 -29.21 2.12 -23.17
C SER A 517 -30.24 3.24 -23.34
N SER A 518 -30.90 3.67 -22.25
CA SER A 518 -31.82 4.82 -22.25
C SER A 518 -31.09 6.16 -22.30
N ARG A 519 -29.80 6.16 -21.97
CA ARG A 519 -28.94 7.31 -21.81
C ARG A 519 -27.50 6.94 -22.14
N ALA A 520 -27.19 6.90 -23.43
CA ALA A 520 -25.86 6.52 -23.93
C ALA A 520 -24.69 7.34 -23.32
N ASP A 521 -24.98 8.49 -22.69
CA ASP A 521 -24.03 9.30 -21.91
C ASP A 521 -23.70 8.76 -20.51
N LYS A 522 -24.30 7.63 -20.08
CA LYS A 522 -24.22 7.15 -18.70
C LYS A 522 -23.94 5.66 -18.58
N ASN A 523 -23.25 5.34 -17.50
CA ASN A 523 -23.00 3.96 -17.07
C ASN A 523 -24.06 3.56 -16.05
N PHE A 524 -24.71 2.43 -16.29
CA PHE A 524 -25.68 1.83 -15.39
C PHE A 524 -24.98 1.21 -14.17
N GLY A 525 -23.88 0.50 -14.41
CA GLY A 525 -23.08 -0.14 -13.38
C GLY A 525 -21.70 -0.55 -13.89
N VAL A 526 -20.88 -1.06 -12.99
CA VAL A 526 -19.56 -1.62 -13.28
C VAL A 526 -19.41 -2.93 -12.53
N PHE A 527 -18.88 -3.96 -13.18
CA PHE A 527 -18.53 -5.22 -12.54
C PHE A 527 -17.03 -5.35 -12.36
N PHE A 528 -16.62 -6.07 -11.31
CA PHE A 528 -15.25 -6.47 -10.99
C PHE A 528 -15.28 -7.95 -10.63
N SER A 529 -14.31 -8.73 -11.12
CA SER A 529 -14.23 -10.16 -10.81
C SER A 529 -12.80 -10.62 -10.64
N VAL A 530 -12.58 -11.54 -9.70
CA VAL A 530 -11.33 -12.30 -9.55
C VAL A 530 -11.63 -13.78 -9.74
N PHE A 531 -10.66 -14.50 -10.28
CA PHE A 531 -10.72 -15.91 -10.61
C PHE A 531 -9.40 -16.52 -10.16
N ASP A 532 -9.46 -17.55 -9.32
CA ASP A 532 -8.29 -18.35 -8.97
C ASP A 532 -8.42 -19.70 -9.68
N GLY A 533 -7.45 -20.00 -10.54
CA GLY A 533 -7.50 -21.13 -11.47
C GLY A 533 -6.68 -22.30 -10.97
N HIS A 534 -7.20 -23.51 -11.10
CA HIS A 534 -6.54 -24.71 -10.58
C HIS A 534 -6.54 -25.88 -11.56
N GLY A 535 -5.71 -26.88 -11.26
CA GLY A 535 -5.50 -28.05 -12.12
C GLY A 535 -4.56 -27.77 -13.28
N GLY A 536 -4.31 -28.80 -14.11
CA GLY A 536 -3.34 -28.71 -15.22
C GLY A 536 -3.68 -27.69 -16.30
N LYS A 537 -4.94 -27.22 -16.35
CA LYS A 537 -5.47 -26.24 -17.30
C LYS A 537 -6.12 -25.02 -16.62
N GLY A 538 -5.73 -24.75 -15.37
CA GLY A 538 -6.29 -23.66 -14.57
C GLY A 538 -6.19 -22.27 -15.22
N THR A 539 -5.08 -21.97 -15.92
CA THR A 539 -4.92 -20.70 -16.64
C THR A 539 -5.95 -20.54 -17.75
N GLU A 540 -6.18 -21.57 -18.57
CA GLU A 540 -7.19 -21.52 -19.61
C GLU A 540 -8.61 -21.43 -19.00
N CYS A 541 -8.88 -22.18 -17.93
CA CYS A 541 -10.17 -22.14 -17.23
C CYS A 541 -10.49 -20.76 -16.64
N SER A 542 -9.55 -20.11 -15.94
CA SER A 542 -9.77 -18.80 -15.33
C SER A 542 -9.95 -17.71 -16.39
N LEU A 543 -9.14 -17.72 -17.46
CA LEU A 543 -9.24 -16.75 -18.56
C LEU A 543 -10.54 -16.91 -19.37
N ASP A 544 -10.93 -18.14 -19.71
CA ASP A 544 -12.14 -18.38 -20.50
C ASP A 544 -13.41 -18.13 -19.68
N THR A 545 -13.42 -18.54 -18.40
CA THR A 545 -14.50 -18.19 -17.47
C THR A 545 -14.62 -16.68 -17.31
N SER A 546 -13.51 -15.98 -17.09
CA SER A 546 -13.46 -14.52 -16.98
C SER A 546 -14.10 -13.81 -18.17
N ARG A 547 -13.85 -14.31 -19.39
CA ARG A 547 -14.45 -13.78 -20.62
C ARG A 547 -15.95 -14.05 -20.68
N HIS A 548 -16.37 -15.30 -20.46
CA HIS A 548 -17.78 -15.68 -20.57
C HIS A 548 -18.66 -15.02 -19.51
N VAL A 549 -18.21 -14.96 -18.26
CA VAL A 549 -18.92 -14.25 -17.18
C VAL A 549 -19.08 -12.78 -17.54
N ARG A 550 -17.99 -12.12 -17.99
CA ARG A 550 -18.03 -10.72 -18.42
C ARG A 550 -19.05 -10.46 -19.52
N GLU A 551 -18.94 -11.20 -20.62
CA GLU A 551 -19.77 -11.00 -21.81
C GLU A 551 -21.25 -11.25 -21.49
N HIS A 552 -21.54 -12.33 -20.76
CA HIS A 552 -22.91 -12.70 -20.41
C HIS A 552 -23.56 -11.72 -19.43
N VAL A 553 -22.82 -11.23 -18.42
CA VAL A 553 -23.33 -10.20 -17.50
C VAL A 553 -23.64 -8.92 -18.24
N ILE A 554 -22.72 -8.43 -19.10
CA ILE A 554 -22.95 -7.19 -19.85
C ILE A 554 -24.17 -7.34 -20.76
N ALA A 555 -24.21 -8.40 -21.58
CA ALA A 555 -25.29 -8.62 -22.54
C ALA A 555 -26.66 -8.77 -21.84
N SER A 556 -26.72 -9.58 -20.78
CA SER A 556 -27.98 -9.86 -20.08
C SER A 556 -28.50 -8.64 -19.33
N VAL A 557 -27.62 -7.81 -18.74
CA VAL A 557 -28.06 -6.57 -18.09
C VAL A 557 -28.54 -5.55 -19.12
N GLU A 558 -27.83 -5.39 -20.24
CA GLU A 558 -28.27 -4.48 -21.32
C GLU A 558 -29.61 -4.91 -21.91
N GLU A 559 -29.80 -6.22 -22.18
CA GLU A 559 -31.06 -6.78 -22.63
C GLU A 559 -32.20 -6.57 -21.61
N SER A 560 -31.93 -6.78 -20.31
CA SER A 560 -32.93 -6.52 -19.26
C SER A 560 -33.35 -5.06 -19.19
N ILE A 561 -32.41 -4.12 -19.38
CA ILE A 561 -32.71 -2.69 -19.46
C ILE A 561 -33.62 -2.41 -20.67
N ASP A 562 -33.27 -2.94 -21.85
CA ASP A 562 -34.02 -2.73 -23.09
C ASP A 562 -35.43 -3.34 -23.04
N ASN A 563 -35.56 -4.58 -22.57
CA ASN A 563 -36.85 -5.26 -22.43
C ASN A 563 -37.79 -4.52 -21.48
N THR A 564 -37.25 -4.01 -20.38
CA THR A 564 -38.02 -3.22 -19.42
C THR A 564 -38.46 -1.88 -20.02
N MET A 565 -37.64 -1.28 -20.90
CA MET A 565 -38.00 -0.06 -21.65
C MET A 565 -39.01 -0.31 -22.77
N HIS A 566 -38.94 -1.45 -23.46
CA HIS A 566 -39.89 -1.85 -24.49
C HIS A 566 -41.28 -2.13 -23.93
N LYS A 567 -41.40 -2.88 -22.82
CA LYS A 567 -42.67 -3.06 -22.09
C LYS A 567 -43.31 -1.71 -21.74
N LYS A 568 -42.49 -0.76 -21.28
CA LYS A 568 -42.94 0.60 -20.95
C LYS A 568 -43.42 1.39 -22.18
N LYS A 569 -42.73 1.31 -23.33
CA LYS A 569 -43.19 1.96 -24.57
C LYS A 569 -44.53 1.37 -25.04
N TYR A 570 -44.71 0.06 -24.87
CA TYR A 570 -45.96 -0.62 -25.18
C TYR A 570 -47.11 -0.17 -24.23
N ASP A 571 -46.89 -0.11 -22.92
CA ASP A 571 -47.86 0.36 -21.93
C ASP A 571 -48.22 1.86 -22.07
N LEU A 572 -47.25 2.70 -22.44
CA LEU A 572 -47.51 4.10 -22.77
C LEU A 572 -48.27 4.24 -24.10
N SER A 573 -48.01 3.37 -25.09
CA SER A 573 -48.73 3.37 -26.37
C SER A 573 -50.16 2.84 -26.26
N SER A 574 -50.40 1.81 -25.43
CA SER A 574 -51.73 1.24 -25.19
C SER A 574 -52.62 2.18 -24.37
N SER A 575 -52.03 2.93 -23.42
CA SER A 575 -52.73 3.98 -22.68
C SER A 575 -53.01 5.25 -23.50
N THR A 576 -52.18 5.57 -24.51
CA THR A 576 -52.47 6.65 -25.47
C THR A 576 -53.47 6.24 -26.56
N HIS A 577 -53.46 4.97 -27.01
CA HIS A 577 -54.49 4.44 -27.93
C HIS A 577 -55.89 4.41 -27.29
N ARG A 578 -56.00 4.03 -26.00
CA ARG A 578 -57.29 4.15 -25.27
C ARG A 578 -57.77 5.60 -25.14
N ARG A 579 -56.85 6.58 -25.00
CA ARG A 579 -57.22 8.01 -24.97
C ARG A 579 -57.55 8.62 -26.33
N THR A 580 -57.08 8.07 -27.44
CA THR A 580 -57.41 8.57 -28.78
C THR A 580 -58.67 7.93 -29.37
N MET A 581 -59.05 6.72 -28.95
CA MET A 581 -60.34 6.13 -29.33
C MET A 581 -61.55 6.75 -28.61
N ASP A 582 -61.38 7.37 -27.44
CA ASP A 582 -62.47 8.06 -26.71
C ASP A 582 -62.80 9.47 -27.23
N LEU A 583 -62.03 10.02 -28.19
CA LEU A 583 -62.23 11.39 -28.70
C LEU A 583 -62.58 11.46 -30.19
N SER A 584 -62.73 10.33 -30.89
CA SER A 584 -63.19 10.32 -32.28
C SER A 584 -63.97 9.06 -32.65
N SER A 585 -65.23 8.97 -32.24
CA SER A 585 -66.28 8.33 -33.05
C SER A 585 -67.70 8.65 -32.53
N HIS A 586 -68.22 9.79 -32.96
CA HIS A 586 -69.63 9.95 -33.35
C HIS A 586 -69.65 10.65 -34.71
N SER A 587 -69.57 9.87 -35.80
CA SER A 587 -70.39 10.04 -37.02
C SER A 587 -69.89 9.17 -38.18
N HIS A 588 -70.81 8.30 -38.62
CA HIS A 588 -71.07 7.77 -39.96
C HIS A 588 -70.01 7.04 -40.84
N GLN A 589 -70.46 5.83 -41.22
CA GLN A 589 -70.38 5.13 -42.51
C GLN A 589 -69.03 4.73 -43.11
N GLY A 590 -68.95 3.45 -43.53
CA GLY A 590 -68.18 3.05 -44.70
C GLY A 590 -67.21 1.89 -44.50
N GLU A 591 -67.62 0.72 -44.99
CA GLU A 591 -66.85 -0.43 -45.49
C GLU A 591 -65.30 -0.42 -45.58
N LYS A 592 -64.76 -1.64 -45.32
CA LYS A 592 -63.52 -2.29 -45.84
C LYS A 592 -62.16 -1.95 -45.23
N SER A 593 -61.60 -2.90 -44.45
CA SER A 593 -60.42 -3.73 -44.81
C SER A 593 -59.97 -4.60 -43.61
N THR A 594 -60.41 -5.85 -43.52
CA THR A 594 -59.59 -7.07 -43.68
C THR A 594 -58.06 -6.88 -43.87
N ALA A 595 -57.29 -7.66 -43.10
CA ALA A 595 -55.91 -8.13 -43.29
C ALA A 595 -54.86 -7.56 -42.32
N LEU A 596 -54.75 -8.13 -41.11
CA LEU A 596 -53.47 -8.19 -40.38
C LEU A 596 -53.41 -9.20 -39.20
N SER A 597 -54.38 -10.11 -39.05
CA SER A 597 -54.39 -11.11 -37.94
C SER A 597 -53.86 -12.50 -38.31
N ARG A 598 -53.10 -12.69 -39.39
CA ARG A 598 -52.71 -14.04 -39.86
C ARG A 598 -51.22 -14.37 -40.00
N SER A 599 -50.27 -13.56 -39.48
CA SER A 599 -48.84 -13.84 -39.70
C SER A 599 -47.99 -14.22 -38.47
N MET A 600 -48.54 -14.43 -37.27
CA MET A 600 -47.74 -14.83 -36.09
C MET A 600 -48.19 -16.15 -35.46
N HIS A 601 -48.43 -17.18 -36.28
CA HIS A 601 -48.69 -18.55 -35.81
C HIS A 601 -47.82 -19.62 -36.49
N SER A 602 -46.67 -19.22 -37.03
CA SER A 602 -45.70 -20.16 -37.61
C SER A 602 -44.28 -19.69 -37.34
N MET A 603 -43.76 -20.03 -36.16
CA MET A 603 -42.36 -20.42 -35.97
C MET A 603 -42.20 -20.93 -34.53
N TYR A 604 -41.55 -22.09 -34.42
CA TYR A 604 -41.18 -22.82 -33.20
C TYR A 604 -42.23 -23.74 -32.54
N ARG A 605 -42.33 -24.96 -33.09
CA ARG A 605 -42.31 -26.20 -32.30
C ARG A 605 -40.91 -26.82 -32.40
N PRO A 606 -40.39 -27.41 -31.32
CA PRO A 606 -40.02 -28.83 -31.40
C PRO A 606 -40.74 -29.71 -30.36
N ARG A 607 -40.84 -30.99 -30.72
CA ARG A 607 -41.57 -32.08 -30.07
C ARG A 607 -40.66 -32.98 -29.20
N HIS A 608 -41.25 -33.51 -28.11
CA HIS A 608 -40.97 -34.74 -27.32
C HIS A 608 -39.72 -34.76 -26.38
N ILE A 609 -39.86 -34.69 -25.03
CA ILE A 609 -40.34 -35.67 -23.98
C ILE A 609 -39.19 -36.64 -23.57
N ASN A 610 -38.77 -36.92 -22.32
CA ASN A 610 -39.25 -36.85 -20.90
C ASN A 610 -38.00 -37.04 -19.97
N LEU A 611 -37.85 -36.68 -18.69
CA LEU A 611 -38.75 -36.62 -17.51
C LEU A 611 -38.16 -35.67 -16.42
N ASP A 612 -39.05 -35.21 -15.52
CA ASP A 612 -38.86 -34.37 -14.32
C ASP A 612 -38.58 -32.85 -14.46
N ALA A 613 -39.59 -32.16 -15.03
CA ALA A 613 -39.78 -30.73 -14.88
C ALA A 613 -41.26 -30.36 -14.62
N SER A 614 -42.03 -31.22 -13.93
CA SER A 614 -43.48 -31.03 -13.75
C SER A 614 -43.88 -30.15 -12.56
N PHE A 615 -42.97 -29.74 -11.67
CA PHE A 615 -43.34 -28.94 -10.49
C PHE A 615 -43.21 -27.41 -10.70
N HIS A 616 -42.32 -26.93 -11.57
CA HIS A 616 -42.10 -25.50 -11.77
C HIS A 616 -42.94 -24.85 -12.87
N ARG A 617 -43.49 -25.63 -13.81
CA ARG A 617 -44.32 -25.09 -14.91
C ARG A 617 -45.78 -24.80 -14.53
N SER A 618 -46.30 -25.39 -13.44
CA SER A 618 -47.69 -25.17 -13.01
C SER A 618 -47.89 -23.78 -12.40
N MET A 619 -46.89 -23.24 -11.70
CA MET A 619 -47.05 -22.00 -10.92
C MET A 619 -47.21 -20.72 -11.75
N CYS A 620 -46.71 -20.70 -12.99
CA CYS A 620 -46.80 -19.51 -13.86
C CYS A 620 -48.01 -19.55 -14.79
N ILE A 621 -48.54 -20.72 -15.14
CA ILE A 621 -49.73 -20.85 -16.00
C ILE A 621 -51.00 -20.54 -15.19
N ASP A 622 -51.05 -20.94 -13.91
CA ASP A 622 -52.22 -20.68 -13.04
C ASP A 622 -52.43 -19.19 -12.72
N PHE A 623 -51.40 -18.34 -12.80
CA PHE A 623 -51.53 -16.89 -12.56
C PHE A 623 -52.02 -16.12 -13.79
N GLU A 624 -51.70 -16.60 -15.00
CA GLU A 624 -52.17 -16.00 -16.26
C GLU A 624 -53.62 -16.42 -16.59
N GLU A 625 -54.02 -17.68 -16.33
CA GLU A 625 -55.41 -18.14 -16.56
C GLU A 625 -56.41 -17.47 -15.60
N VAL A 626 -56.06 -17.28 -14.32
CA VAL A 626 -56.94 -16.61 -13.34
C VAL A 626 -57.16 -15.13 -13.67
N ILE A 627 -56.19 -14.47 -14.31
CA ILE A 627 -56.33 -13.09 -14.79
C ILE A 627 -57.13 -13.06 -16.09
N HIS A 628 -56.96 -14.03 -17.00
CA HIS A 628 -57.67 -14.05 -18.28
C HIS A 628 -59.17 -14.39 -18.17
N GLU A 629 -59.57 -15.33 -17.30
CA GLU A 629 -61.00 -15.68 -17.11
C GLU A 629 -61.80 -14.58 -16.35
N SER A 630 -61.13 -13.66 -15.67
CA SER A 630 -61.78 -12.62 -14.86
C SER A 630 -62.27 -11.40 -15.65
N PHE A 631 -61.98 -11.31 -16.96
CA PHE A 631 -62.18 -10.10 -17.77
C PHE A 631 -63.04 -10.25 -19.03
N GLU A 632 -63.75 -11.37 -19.23
CA GLU A 632 -64.58 -11.56 -20.45
C GLU A 632 -66.07 -11.13 -20.35
N ASP A 633 -66.58 -10.67 -19.21
CA ASP A 633 -67.97 -10.21 -19.11
C ASP A 633 -68.09 -8.71 -18.78
N ASP A 634 -68.59 -7.95 -19.76
CA ASP A 634 -68.56 -6.48 -19.86
C ASP A 634 -69.48 -5.72 -18.89
N LYS A 635 -70.04 -6.37 -17.86
CA LYS A 635 -70.87 -5.71 -16.84
C LYS A 635 -70.83 -6.46 -15.51
N LEU A 636 -69.93 -6.13 -14.57
CA LEU A 636 -70.17 -6.34 -13.12
C LEU A 636 -69.07 -5.72 -12.22
N ASP A 637 -69.49 -5.39 -11.00
CA ASP A 637 -68.83 -4.58 -9.96
C ASP A 637 -67.45 -5.09 -9.47
N THR A 638 -66.40 -4.29 -9.73
CA THR A 638 -64.98 -4.55 -9.45
C THR A 638 -64.60 -4.75 -7.98
N SER A 639 -65.47 -4.38 -7.04
CA SER A 639 -65.20 -4.54 -5.60
C SER A 639 -65.24 -5.99 -5.12
N LYS A 640 -66.08 -6.85 -5.71
CA LYS A 640 -66.30 -8.22 -5.21
C LYS A 640 -65.34 -9.26 -5.78
N ASN A 641 -64.67 -8.96 -6.91
CA ASN A 641 -63.73 -9.89 -7.55
C ASN A 641 -62.33 -9.87 -6.94
N ILE A 642 -61.89 -8.74 -6.37
CA ILE A 642 -60.58 -8.64 -5.69
C ILE A 642 -60.57 -9.46 -4.39
N ASP A 643 -61.69 -9.53 -3.66
CA ASP A 643 -61.80 -10.38 -2.48
C ASP A 643 -61.77 -11.88 -2.83
N LYS A 644 -62.27 -12.28 -4.01
CA LYS A 644 -62.14 -13.66 -4.52
C LYS A 644 -60.70 -14.02 -4.88
N VAL A 645 -59.95 -13.12 -5.54
CA VAL A 645 -58.53 -13.31 -5.87
C VAL A 645 -57.66 -13.40 -4.61
N VAL A 646 -57.95 -12.57 -3.60
CA VAL A 646 -57.26 -12.60 -2.30
C VAL A 646 -57.61 -13.87 -1.50
N THR A 647 -58.85 -14.37 -1.59
CA THR A 647 -59.26 -15.63 -0.93
C THR A 647 -58.61 -16.85 -1.60
N ASN A 648 -58.50 -16.87 -2.93
CA ASN A 648 -57.83 -17.94 -3.67
C ASN A 648 -56.30 -17.93 -3.44
N ALA A 649 -55.67 -16.74 -3.39
CA ALA A 649 -54.26 -16.60 -3.01
C ALA A 649 -53.98 -17.04 -1.55
N SER A 650 -54.97 -16.87 -0.65
CA SER A 650 -54.91 -17.38 0.73
C SER A 650 -55.02 -18.91 0.81
N MET A 651 -55.74 -19.57 -0.11
CA MET A 651 -55.81 -21.04 -0.14
C MET A 651 -54.52 -21.67 -0.68
N VAL A 652 -53.84 -21.03 -1.64
CA VAL A 652 -52.51 -21.45 -2.13
C VAL A 652 -51.46 -21.36 -1.02
N SER A 653 -51.57 -20.36 -0.14
CA SER A 653 -50.72 -20.25 1.06
C SER A 653 -50.99 -21.34 2.11
N GLN A 654 -52.20 -21.90 2.19
CA GLN A 654 -52.52 -22.98 3.15
C GLN A 654 -52.12 -24.38 2.66
N CYS A 655 -51.98 -24.59 1.34
CA CYS A 655 -51.41 -25.82 0.79
C CYS A 655 -49.90 -25.94 1.03
N HIS A 656 -49.21 -24.82 1.30
CA HIS A 656 -47.76 -24.81 1.53
C HIS A 656 -47.35 -25.26 2.95
N ASP A 657 -48.28 -25.23 3.92
CA ASP A 657 -47.99 -25.56 5.33
C ASP A 657 -48.04 -27.07 5.67
N LYS A 658 -48.45 -27.95 4.73
CA LYS A 658 -48.52 -29.40 5.00
C LYS A 658 -47.33 -30.23 4.52
N HIS A 659 -46.44 -29.68 3.69
CA HIS A 659 -45.27 -30.41 3.18
C HIS A 659 -44.08 -29.47 3.05
N MET A 660 -43.38 -29.18 4.15
CA MET A 660 -41.94 -28.89 4.26
C MET A 660 -41.66 -28.35 5.68
N LYS A 661 -40.71 -28.97 6.39
CA LYS A 661 -40.25 -28.48 7.70
C LYS A 661 -39.35 -27.25 7.47
N SER A 662 -39.88 -26.06 7.77
CA SER A 662 -39.24 -24.77 8.15
C SER A 662 -38.09 -24.16 7.31
N PRO A 663 -38.27 -22.90 6.88
CA PRO A 663 -37.24 -21.84 6.94
C PRO A 663 -37.68 -20.63 7.80
N PRO A 664 -36.82 -19.63 8.09
CA PRO A 664 -37.06 -18.63 9.14
C PRO A 664 -38.17 -17.62 8.80
N ALA A 665 -38.96 -17.24 9.80
CA ALA A 665 -40.18 -16.42 9.72
C ALA A 665 -40.00 -14.92 9.32
N SER A 666 -38.82 -14.48 8.89
CA SER A 666 -38.54 -13.05 8.62
C SER A 666 -38.94 -12.57 7.21
N ASN A 667 -39.03 -13.45 6.21
CA ASN A 667 -39.28 -13.05 4.81
C ASN A 667 -40.77 -12.96 4.41
N CYS A 668 -41.67 -13.74 5.04
CA CYS A 668 -43.11 -13.69 4.72
C CYS A 668 -43.82 -12.44 5.26
N THR A 669 -43.26 -11.81 6.29
CA THR A 669 -43.81 -10.60 6.92
C THR A 669 -43.58 -9.35 6.06
N SER A 670 -42.51 -9.32 5.25
CA SER A 670 -42.17 -8.18 4.39
C SER A 670 -43.06 -8.12 3.13
N LEU A 671 -43.42 -9.26 2.54
CA LEU A 671 -44.29 -9.32 1.36
C LEU A 671 -45.73 -8.91 1.70
N ARG A 672 -46.26 -9.33 2.86
CA ARG A 672 -47.58 -8.88 3.36
C ARG A 672 -47.59 -7.37 3.66
N ALA A 673 -46.52 -6.82 4.22
CA ALA A 673 -46.39 -5.39 4.46
C ALA A 673 -46.25 -4.57 3.17
N PHE A 674 -45.56 -5.12 2.17
CA PHE A 674 -45.38 -4.53 0.84
C PHE A 674 -46.71 -4.47 0.06
N LEU A 675 -47.48 -5.57 0.04
CA LEU A 675 -48.80 -5.63 -0.62
C LEU A 675 -49.81 -4.69 0.06
N ARG A 676 -49.76 -4.54 1.39
CA ARG A 676 -50.62 -3.63 2.16
C ARG A 676 -50.30 -2.16 1.89
N ARG A 677 -49.01 -1.78 1.83
CA ARG A 677 -48.59 -0.41 1.44
C ARG A 677 -48.91 -0.08 -0.01
N SER A 678 -48.83 -1.07 -0.90
CA SER A 678 -49.18 -0.90 -2.32
C SER A 678 -50.68 -0.64 -2.50
N LYS A 679 -51.54 -1.29 -1.70
CA LYS A 679 -52.99 -1.03 -1.62
C LYS A 679 -53.28 0.42 -1.18
N ASP A 680 -52.60 0.91 -0.15
CA ASP A 680 -52.84 2.26 0.39
C ASP A 680 -52.37 3.37 -0.58
N LEU A 681 -51.27 3.14 -1.31
CA LEU A 681 -50.79 4.06 -2.36
C LEU A 681 -51.72 4.09 -3.58
N PHE A 682 -52.27 2.94 -3.99
CA PHE A 682 -53.20 2.85 -5.10
C PHE A 682 -54.51 3.59 -4.81
N PHE A 683 -55.07 3.44 -3.60
CA PHE A 683 -56.26 4.18 -3.16
C PHE A 683 -56.03 5.70 -3.05
N SER A 684 -54.84 6.12 -2.63
CA SER A 684 -54.46 7.54 -2.54
C SER A 684 -54.38 8.21 -3.92
N CYS A 685 -53.85 7.50 -4.92
CA CYS A 685 -53.77 7.99 -6.30
C CYS A 685 -55.13 8.01 -7.01
N PHE A 686 -55.97 7.01 -6.79
CA PHE A 686 -57.30 6.90 -7.41
C PHE A 686 -58.31 7.95 -6.91
N ASN A 687 -58.19 8.40 -5.64
CA ASN A 687 -59.06 9.44 -5.09
C ASN A 687 -58.65 10.87 -5.51
N ARG A 688 -57.41 11.08 -5.95
CA ARG A 688 -56.94 12.39 -6.47
C ARG A 688 -57.36 12.68 -7.90
N THR A 689 -57.65 11.66 -8.71
CA THR A 689 -58.13 11.84 -10.09
C THR A 689 -59.61 12.18 -10.19
N LYS A 690 -60.46 11.78 -9.21
CA LYS A 690 -61.89 12.15 -9.18
C LYS A 690 -62.18 13.59 -8.73
N THR A 691 -61.24 14.28 -8.10
CA THR A 691 -61.48 15.60 -7.48
C THR A 691 -61.14 16.79 -8.36
N THR A 692 -60.75 16.59 -9.63
CA THR A 692 -60.38 17.68 -10.56
C THR A 692 -61.39 17.95 -11.68
N GLU A 693 -62.56 17.31 -11.69
CA GLU A 693 -63.63 17.61 -12.68
C GLU A 693 -64.65 18.67 -12.25
N ASN A 694 -64.55 19.24 -11.04
CA ASN A 694 -65.44 20.34 -10.61
C ASN A 694 -64.64 21.56 -10.15
N SER A 695 -64.07 22.32 -11.10
CA SER A 695 -63.89 23.77 -10.94
C SER A 695 -63.61 24.45 -12.28
N SER A 696 -64.65 25.05 -12.85
CA SER A 696 -64.55 26.02 -13.94
C SER A 696 -63.91 27.32 -13.44
N ASN A 697 -62.58 27.44 -13.58
CA ASN A 697 -61.83 28.68 -13.85
C ASN A 697 -60.35 28.48 -13.50
N ARG A 698 -59.56 27.96 -14.44
CA ARG A 698 -58.10 28.07 -14.41
C ARG A 698 -57.58 28.35 -15.82
N SER A 699 -56.70 29.35 -15.95
CA SER A 699 -56.12 29.73 -17.23
C SER A 699 -55.32 28.57 -17.83
N LEU A 700 -55.36 28.41 -19.17
CA LEU A 700 -54.66 27.34 -19.90
C LEU A 700 -53.17 27.19 -19.51
N SER A 701 -52.50 28.28 -19.11
CA SER A 701 -51.10 28.26 -18.67
C SER A 701 -50.86 27.53 -17.33
N SER A 702 -51.88 27.42 -16.47
CA SER A 702 -51.78 26.72 -15.18
C SER A 702 -52.04 25.22 -15.31
N ILE A 703 -52.94 24.83 -16.23
CA ILE A 703 -53.21 23.43 -16.57
C ILE A 703 -51.99 22.78 -17.25
N GLN A 704 -51.29 23.51 -18.13
CA GLN A 704 -50.02 23.03 -18.71
C GLN A 704 -48.91 22.85 -17.65
N ARG A 705 -48.82 23.72 -16.64
CA ARG A 705 -47.80 23.59 -15.57
C ARG A 705 -48.12 22.45 -14.59
N ASP A 706 -49.37 22.30 -14.19
CA ASP A 706 -49.78 21.22 -13.27
C ASP A 706 -49.73 19.84 -13.94
N SER A 707 -50.04 19.75 -15.23
CA SER A 707 -49.84 18.51 -16.02
C SER A 707 -48.37 18.17 -16.19
N THR A 708 -47.48 19.14 -16.44
CA THR A 708 -46.02 18.88 -16.47
C THR A 708 -45.44 18.46 -15.12
N ARG A 709 -45.90 19.05 -13.99
CA ARG A 709 -45.46 18.65 -12.64
C ARG A 709 -45.95 17.27 -12.23
N SER A 710 -47.18 16.92 -12.59
CA SER A 710 -47.77 15.58 -12.39
C SER A 710 -47.07 14.52 -13.25
N LEU A 711 -46.73 14.85 -14.50
CA LEU A 711 -45.90 13.99 -15.34
C LEU A 711 -44.51 13.77 -14.74
N ASP A 712 -43.86 14.82 -14.21
CA ASP A 712 -42.53 14.71 -13.59
C ASP A 712 -42.52 13.86 -12.32
N SER A 713 -43.55 13.97 -11.46
CA SER A 713 -43.67 13.12 -10.26
C SER A 713 -43.94 11.66 -10.61
N ASN A 714 -44.80 11.41 -11.60
CA ASN A 714 -45.06 10.05 -12.10
C ASN A 714 -43.81 9.48 -12.79
N LEU A 715 -43.08 10.27 -13.58
CA LEU A 715 -41.82 9.84 -14.19
C LEU A 715 -40.79 9.46 -13.12
N THR A 716 -40.67 10.25 -12.05
CA THR A 716 -39.73 10.01 -10.96
C THR A 716 -40.08 8.75 -10.18
N GLN A 717 -41.36 8.53 -9.89
CA GLN A 717 -41.84 7.31 -9.23
C GLN A 717 -41.62 6.08 -10.12
N ILE A 718 -41.94 6.16 -11.41
CA ILE A 718 -41.71 5.08 -12.37
C ILE A 718 -40.21 4.78 -12.56
N ILE A 719 -39.34 5.81 -12.55
CA ILE A 719 -37.87 5.62 -12.57
C ILE A 719 -37.39 4.93 -11.28
N GLY A 720 -38.02 5.20 -10.14
CA GLY A 720 -37.74 4.52 -8.88
C GLY A 720 -38.16 3.05 -8.90
N GLU A 721 -39.37 2.74 -9.38
CA GLU A 721 -39.89 1.38 -9.54
C GLU A 721 -39.04 0.58 -10.56
N PHE A 722 -38.63 1.20 -11.66
CA PHE A 722 -37.72 0.62 -12.66
C PHE A 722 -36.38 0.19 -12.06
N LYS A 723 -35.75 1.05 -11.25
CA LYS A 723 -34.48 0.74 -10.60
C LYS A 723 -34.60 -0.40 -9.60
N ASN A 724 -35.74 -0.51 -8.90
CA ASN A 724 -35.99 -1.60 -7.97
C ASN A 724 -36.20 -2.93 -8.70
N ILE A 725 -36.95 -2.96 -9.81
CA ILE A 725 -37.16 -4.18 -10.61
C ILE A 725 -35.82 -4.68 -11.16
N LEU A 726 -35.01 -3.80 -11.76
CA LEU A 726 -33.68 -4.19 -12.27
C LEU A 726 -32.76 -4.66 -11.14
N ALA A 727 -32.73 -3.99 -9.99
CA ALA A 727 -31.93 -4.42 -8.84
C ALA A 727 -32.31 -5.81 -8.34
N THR A 728 -33.58 -6.23 -8.47
CA THR A 728 -34.01 -7.60 -8.14
C THR A 728 -33.62 -8.64 -9.18
N GLN A 729 -33.33 -8.24 -10.43
CA GLN A 729 -32.93 -9.15 -11.51
C GLN A 729 -31.42 -9.41 -11.56
N ILE A 730 -30.59 -8.45 -11.14
CA ILE A 730 -29.12 -8.58 -11.19
C ILE A 730 -28.60 -9.86 -10.53
N PRO A 731 -29.04 -10.27 -9.32
CA PRO A 731 -28.53 -11.50 -8.70
C PRO A 731 -28.78 -12.74 -9.55
N PHE A 732 -29.93 -12.82 -10.22
CA PHE A 732 -30.25 -13.91 -11.13
C PHE A 732 -29.37 -13.89 -12.38
N ILE A 733 -29.08 -12.70 -12.92
CA ILE A 733 -28.16 -12.55 -14.06
C ILE A 733 -26.74 -12.97 -13.68
N LEU A 734 -26.27 -12.59 -12.49
CA LEU A 734 -24.96 -13.03 -11.99
C LEU A 734 -24.93 -14.56 -11.82
N ALA A 735 -25.97 -15.15 -11.23
CA ALA A 735 -26.08 -16.60 -11.09
C ALA A 735 -26.07 -17.34 -12.43
N ASP A 736 -26.87 -16.85 -13.38
CA ASP A 736 -26.95 -17.39 -14.73
C ASP A 736 -25.62 -17.25 -15.49
N SER A 737 -24.87 -16.16 -15.27
CA SER A 737 -23.56 -15.98 -15.92
C SER A 737 -22.52 -17.03 -15.49
N PHE A 738 -22.57 -17.49 -14.25
CA PHE A 738 -21.65 -18.51 -13.74
C PHE A 738 -22.01 -19.89 -14.29
N THR A 739 -23.30 -20.24 -14.30
CA THR A 739 -23.78 -21.50 -14.89
C THR A 739 -23.59 -21.54 -16.40
N HIS A 740 -23.80 -20.41 -17.09
CA HIS A 740 -23.49 -20.24 -18.51
C HIS A 740 -22.01 -20.45 -18.80
N ALA A 741 -21.12 -19.77 -18.06
CA ALA A 741 -19.68 -19.93 -18.22
C ALA A 741 -19.25 -21.38 -17.99
N ASN A 742 -19.77 -22.03 -16.95
CA ASN A 742 -19.51 -23.45 -16.67
C ASN A 742 -19.92 -24.35 -17.85
N GLN A 743 -21.12 -24.16 -18.40
CA GLN A 743 -21.57 -24.94 -19.56
C GLN A 743 -20.67 -24.71 -20.78
N LYS A 744 -20.26 -23.47 -21.05
CA LYS A 744 -19.40 -23.15 -22.19
C LYS A 744 -18.03 -23.79 -22.11
N ILE A 745 -17.37 -23.73 -20.96
CA ILE A 745 -16.02 -24.29 -20.82
C ILE A 745 -16.03 -25.82 -20.75
N LEU A 746 -17.09 -26.45 -20.23
CA LEU A 746 -17.25 -27.92 -20.24
C LEU A 746 -17.59 -28.46 -21.63
N GLN A 747 -18.26 -27.68 -22.47
CA GLN A 747 -18.56 -28.06 -23.87
C GLN A 747 -17.38 -27.80 -24.82
N ASP A 748 -16.28 -27.23 -24.32
CA ASP A 748 -15.11 -26.96 -25.13
C ASP A 748 -14.44 -28.26 -25.61
N THR A 749 -14.33 -28.42 -26.93
CA THR A 749 -13.70 -29.58 -27.58
C THR A 749 -12.24 -29.82 -27.17
N ARG A 750 -11.57 -28.82 -26.60
CA ARG A 750 -10.21 -28.95 -26.05
C ARG A 750 -10.17 -29.75 -24.74
N GLY A 751 -11.32 -29.98 -24.10
CA GLY A 751 -11.43 -30.74 -22.84
C GLY A 751 -10.73 -30.06 -21.66
N ILE A 752 -10.60 -28.73 -21.68
CA ILE A 752 -9.80 -27.97 -20.69
C ILE A 752 -10.39 -28.01 -19.27
N ALA A 753 -11.72 -28.16 -19.13
CA ALA A 753 -12.42 -27.99 -17.85
C ALA A 753 -12.88 -29.31 -17.19
N GLU A 754 -12.46 -30.47 -17.70
CA GLU A 754 -12.90 -31.77 -17.17
C GLU A 754 -12.28 -32.08 -15.79
N ALA A 755 -10.98 -31.79 -15.65
CA ALA A 755 -10.19 -32.00 -14.43
C ALA A 755 -9.45 -30.71 -14.00
N SER A 756 -9.95 -29.56 -14.41
CA SER A 756 -9.43 -28.24 -14.06
C SER A 756 -10.59 -27.27 -14.01
N GLY A 757 -10.43 -26.19 -13.25
CA GLY A 757 -11.50 -25.24 -13.01
C GLY A 757 -10.97 -23.93 -12.46
N THR A 758 -11.89 -23.13 -11.97
CA THR A 758 -11.57 -21.89 -11.30
C THR A 758 -12.63 -21.54 -10.25
N THR A 759 -12.19 -20.91 -9.16
CA THR A 759 -13.05 -20.16 -8.25
C THR A 759 -13.42 -18.82 -8.91
N ALA A 760 -14.50 -18.19 -8.47
CA ALA A 760 -14.94 -16.91 -9.04
C ALA A 760 -15.69 -16.09 -8.02
N THR A 761 -15.24 -14.86 -7.80
CA THR A 761 -15.97 -13.84 -7.03
C THR A 761 -16.21 -12.63 -7.91
N THR A 762 -17.47 -12.23 -8.06
CA THR A 762 -17.88 -11.07 -8.86
C THR A 762 -18.63 -10.06 -8.01
N LEU A 763 -18.26 -8.78 -8.14
CA LEU A 763 -18.93 -7.61 -7.56
C LEU A 763 -19.47 -6.73 -8.69
N PHE A 764 -20.79 -6.56 -8.78
CA PHE A 764 -21.45 -5.58 -9.65
C PHE A 764 -21.98 -4.39 -8.84
N VAL A 765 -21.47 -3.21 -9.14
CA VAL A 765 -21.82 -1.96 -8.45
C VAL A 765 -22.75 -1.14 -9.31
N THR A 766 -23.96 -0.90 -8.81
CA THR A 766 -24.93 0.04 -9.40
C THR A 766 -24.93 1.36 -8.64
N SER A 767 -25.75 2.33 -9.07
CA SER A 767 -25.93 3.58 -8.30
C SER A 767 -26.56 3.40 -6.91
N SER A 768 -27.02 2.19 -6.55
CA SER A 768 -27.80 1.94 -5.34
C SER A 768 -27.38 0.72 -4.53
N HIS A 769 -26.77 -0.28 -5.17
CA HIS A 769 -26.49 -1.57 -4.55
C HIS A 769 -25.13 -2.13 -5.00
N PHE A 770 -24.54 -2.91 -4.11
CA PHE A 770 -23.53 -3.91 -4.42
C PHE A 770 -24.24 -5.24 -4.65
N HIS A 771 -23.99 -5.90 -5.76
CA HIS A 771 -24.45 -7.26 -6.04
C HIS A 771 -23.23 -8.15 -6.15
N ILE A 772 -23.17 -9.21 -5.34
CA ILE A 772 -22.04 -10.11 -5.24
C ILE A 772 -22.48 -11.50 -5.65
N ALA A 773 -21.66 -12.22 -6.41
CA ALA A 773 -21.81 -13.65 -6.69
C ALA A 773 -20.48 -14.36 -6.40
N ASN A 774 -20.52 -15.47 -5.66
CA ASN A 774 -19.32 -16.21 -5.25
C ASN A 774 -19.45 -17.71 -5.51
N VAL A 775 -18.37 -18.31 -6.02
CA VAL A 775 -18.13 -19.76 -6.12
C VAL A 775 -16.68 -20.00 -5.69
N GLY A 776 -16.46 -20.89 -4.72
CA GLY A 776 -15.14 -21.14 -4.15
C GLY A 776 -14.85 -20.28 -2.91
N ASP A 777 -13.56 -20.03 -2.66
CA ASP A 777 -12.97 -19.52 -1.40
C ASP A 777 -12.27 -18.16 -1.53
N SER A 778 -12.34 -17.52 -2.70
CA SER A 778 -12.04 -16.09 -2.85
C SER A 778 -12.96 -15.21 -1.99
N ARG A 779 -12.48 -14.01 -1.60
CA ARG A 779 -13.25 -13.09 -0.73
C ARG A 779 -13.55 -11.73 -1.37
N CYS A 780 -14.74 -11.19 -1.04
CA CYS A 780 -15.07 -9.77 -1.19
C CYS A 780 -15.21 -9.10 0.18
N LEU A 781 -14.45 -8.02 0.42
CA LEU A 781 -14.52 -7.21 1.63
C LEU A 781 -15.06 -5.81 1.32
N LEU A 782 -15.86 -5.25 2.24
CA LEU A 782 -16.18 -3.82 2.31
C LEU A 782 -15.50 -3.21 3.53
N ILE A 783 -14.78 -2.10 3.33
CA ILE A 783 -13.98 -1.45 4.38
C ILE A 783 -14.46 -0.01 4.56
N THR A 784 -14.73 0.38 5.81
CA THR A 784 -15.21 1.72 6.16
C THR A 784 -14.50 2.28 7.40
N LYS A 785 -14.61 3.60 7.63
CA LYS A 785 -14.17 4.23 8.89
C LYS A 785 -15.27 4.13 9.94
N LYS A 786 -14.91 3.73 11.17
CA LYS A 786 -15.85 3.69 12.30
C LYS A 786 -16.49 5.07 12.55
N LYS A 787 -17.80 5.10 12.79
CA LYS A 787 -18.51 6.31 13.22
C LYS A 787 -18.15 6.62 14.68
N LYS A 788 -17.74 7.85 14.99
CA LYS A 788 -17.24 8.35 16.30
C LYS A 788 -18.17 8.21 17.53
N TYR A 789 -19.27 7.47 17.47
CA TYR A 789 -20.34 7.57 18.47
C TYR A 789 -20.20 6.71 19.73
N ASN A 790 -19.19 5.84 19.86
CA ASN A 790 -18.93 5.13 21.12
C ASN A 790 -17.42 5.07 21.41
N VAL A 791 -16.93 6.03 22.20
CA VAL A 791 -15.57 6.01 22.76
C VAL A 791 -15.65 5.43 24.16
N SER A 792 -15.38 4.13 24.27
CA SER A 792 -15.02 3.47 25.53
C SER A 792 -14.23 2.17 25.27
N SER A 793 -13.22 2.22 24.41
CA SER A 793 -12.08 1.31 24.48
C SER A 793 -10.85 1.92 23.78
N ASN A 794 -9.82 2.24 24.55
CA ASN A 794 -8.49 2.57 24.04
C ASN A 794 -7.82 1.26 23.62
N ASN A 795 -7.80 0.97 22.30
CA ASN A 795 -6.79 0.17 21.55
C ASN A 795 -7.30 -0.49 20.25
N GLY A 796 -8.53 -0.24 19.78
CA GLY A 796 -9.01 -0.80 18.50
C GLY A 796 -8.78 0.11 17.30
N SER A 797 -8.35 -0.44 16.16
CA SER A 797 -8.23 0.28 14.88
C SER A 797 -9.54 1.01 14.52
N ASN A 798 -9.45 2.21 13.93
CA ASN A 798 -10.62 3.04 13.55
C ASN A 798 -11.31 2.56 12.25
N ILE A 799 -11.12 1.30 11.89
CA ILE A 799 -11.50 0.67 10.63
C ILE A 799 -12.52 -0.43 10.94
N GLU A 800 -13.52 -0.57 10.09
CA GLU A 800 -14.50 -1.64 10.09
C GLU A 800 -14.35 -2.40 8.77
N VAL A 801 -14.14 -3.73 8.85
CA VAL A 801 -13.92 -4.62 7.71
C VAL A 801 -15.03 -5.67 7.70
N ASP A 802 -15.92 -5.58 6.71
CA ASP A 802 -17.03 -6.50 6.53
C ASP A 802 -16.70 -7.50 5.41
N GLN A 803 -16.56 -8.78 5.77
CA GLN A 803 -16.48 -9.85 4.76
C GLN A 803 -17.89 -10.16 4.25
N ILE A 804 -18.08 -10.02 2.94
CA ILE A 804 -19.40 -10.15 2.30
C ILE A 804 -19.66 -11.56 1.78
N THR A 805 -18.62 -12.24 1.34
CA THR A 805 -18.69 -13.60 0.79
C THR A 805 -18.42 -14.65 1.86
N THR A 806 -19.09 -15.78 1.75
CA THR A 806 -18.77 -17.00 2.50
C THR A 806 -17.86 -17.89 1.65
N GLU A 807 -16.75 -18.38 2.19
CA GLU A 807 -15.88 -19.34 1.50
C GLU A 807 -16.54 -20.72 1.40
N HIS A 808 -16.68 -21.22 0.17
CA HIS A 808 -17.30 -22.52 -0.09
C HIS A 808 -16.30 -23.66 0.10
N GLY A 809 -16.09 -24.08 1.34
CA GLY A 809 -15.15 -25.15 1.68
C GLY A 809 -15.77 -26.32 2.45
N THR A 810 -14.97 -27.36 2.66
CA THR A 810 -15.37 -28.59 3.39
C THR A 810 -15.69 -28.39 4.87
N HIS A 811 -15.51 -27.20 5.40
CA HIS A 811 -15.84 -26.84 6.78
C HIS A 811 -17.34 -26.47 6.95
N LEU A 812 -18.06 -26.20 5.86
CA LEU A 812 -19.47 -25.84 5.89
C LEU A 812 -20.38 -27.09 5.88
N PRO A 813 -21.25 -27.28 6.89
CA PRO A 813 -22.11 -28.47 6.97
C PRO A 813 -23.07 -28.62 5.78
N SER A 814 -23.62 -27.51 5.25
CA SER A 814 -24.51 -27.54 4.08
C SER A 814 -23.79 -28.04 2.83
N GLU A 815 -22.54 -27.64 2.63
CA GLU A 815 -21.72 -28.06 1.50
C GLU A 815 -21.35 -29.54 1.63
N VAL A 816 -20.89 -29.98 2.81
CA VAL A 816 -20.55 -31.39 3.08
C VAL A 816 -21.76 -32.31 2.90
N ASN A 817 -22.94 -31.89 3.35
CA ASN A 817 -24.17 -32.66 3.17
C ASN A 817 -24.51 -32.84 1.68
N ARG A 818 -24.32 -31.81 0.85
CA ARG A 818 -24.51 -31.90 -0.60
C ARG A 818 -23.53 -32.89 -1.23
N ILE A 819 -22.24 -32.78 -0.89
CA ILE A 819 -21.19 -33.69 -1.39
C ILE A 819 -21.52 -35.15 -1.05
N ASN A 820 -21.85 -35.42 0.22
CA ASN A 820 -22.18 -36.77 0.68
C ASN A 820 -23.45 -37.33 0.01
N ALA A 821 -24.48 -36.49 -0.20
CA ALA A 821 -25.71 -36.89 -0.85
C ALA A 821 -25.50 -37.28 -2.32
N MET A 822 -24.51 -36.67 -2.99
CA MET A 822 -24.10 -36.97 -4.36
C MET A 822 -23.04 -38.07 -4.45
N GLY A 823 -22.71 -38.72 -3.33
CA GLY A 823 -21.80 -39.87 -3.31
C GLY A 823 -20.31 -39.53 -3.19
N GLY A 824 -19.94 -38.25 -3.18
CA GLY A 824 -18.61 -37.79 -2.82
C GLY A 824 -18.31 -37.99 -1.33
N VAL A 825 -17.04 -37.92 -0.96
CA VAL A 825 -16.59 -38.06 0.43
C VAL A 825 -15.65 -36.91 0.81
N VAL A 826 -15.72 -36.49 2.09
CA VAL A 826 -14.93 -35.38 2.61
C VAL A 826 -13.98 -35.87 3.71
N MET A 827 -12.69 -35.83 3.44
CA MET A 827 -11.63 -36.31 4.35
C MET A 827 -10.26 -35.70 3.99
N THR A 828 -9.28 -35.78 4.88
CA THR A 828 -7.89 -35.40 4.57
C THR A 828 -7.28 -36.41 3.59
N SER A 829 -6.16 -36.08 2.93
CA SER A 829 -5.51 -37.01 2.00
C SER A 829 -5.07 -38.28 2.73
N ASP A 830 -4.51 -38.15 3.94
CA ASP A 830 -4.11 -39.29 4.76
C ASP A 830 -5.29 -40.20 5.12
N GLN A 831 -6.43 -39.62 5.48
CA GLN A 831 -7.65 -40.37 5.82
C GLN A 831 -8.18 -41.16 4.62
N TYR A 832 -8.06 -40.58 3.44
CA TYR A 832 -8.42 -41.24 2.18
C TYR A 832 -7.53 -42.45 1.92
N ASP A 833 -6.22 -42.29 2.06
CA ASP A 833 -5.22 -43.33 1.82
C ASP A 833 -5.38 -44.53 2.76
N LEU A 834 -5.73 -44.24 4.01
CA LEU A 834 -5.93 -45.25 5.05
C LEU A 834 -7.32 -45.90 5.00
N GLY A 835 -8.25 -45.39 4.17
CA GLY A 835 -9.63 -45.87 4.11
C GLY A 835 -10.38 -45.80 5.45
N CYS A 836 -9.95 -44.94 6.37
CA CYS A 836 -10.39 -44.95 7.76
C CYS A 836 -10.65 -43.54 8.29
N ALA A 837 -11.90 -43.25 8.66
CA ALA A 837 -12.34 -41.96 9.18
C ALA A 837 -11.94 -41.68 10.65
N THR A 838 -11.00 -42.42 11.24
CA THR A 838 -10.70 -42.27 12.67
C THR A 838 -9.83 -41.04 12.96
N ASN A 839 -10.16 -40.32 14.03
CA ASN A 839 -9.45 -39.13 14.54
C ASN A 839 -8.02 -39.40 15.05
N LYS A 840 -7.43 -40.58 14.81
CA LYS A 840 -6.16 -41.00 15.44
C LYS A 840 -4.90 -40.45 14.75
N THR A 841 -5.03 -39.87 13.57
CA THR A 841 -3.97 -39.12 12.89
C THR A 841 -4.50 -37.72 12.60
N ALA A 842 -4.45 -36.85 13.59
CA ALA A 842 -4.71 -35.42 13.38
C ALA A 842 -3.51 -34.83 12.64
N SER A 843 -3.39 -35.09 11.33
CA SER A 843 -2.61 -34.21 10.47
C SER A 843 -3.34 -32.87 10.40
N ASN A 844 -2.61 -31.76 10.44
CA ASN A 844 -3.15 -30.41 10.24
C ASN A 844 -3.60 -30.16 8.78
N GLU A 845 -3.76 -31.22 7.99
CA GLU A 845 -4.10 -31.13 6.58
C GLU A 845 -5.57 -30.72 6.41
N ALA A 846 -5.84 -29.83 5.46
CA ALA A 846 -7.20 -29.46 5.10
C ALA A 846 -7.96 -30.67 4.55
N LYS A 847 -9.24 -30.78 4.93
CA LYS A 847 -10.14 -31.77 4.32
C LYS A 847 -10.39 -31.41 2.86
N ARG A 848 -10.55 -32.44 2.04
CA ARG A 848 -10.76 -32.33 0.59
C ARG A 848 -11.95 -33.18 0.15
N VAL A 849 -12.50 -32.84 -1.01
CA VAL A 849 -13.55 -33.61 -1.70
C VAL A 849 -12.91 -34.70 -2.55
N TRP A 850 -13.36 -35.93 -2.37
CA TRP A 850 -12.86 -37.12 -3.08
C TRP A 850 -14.00 -37.98 -3.63
N SER A 851 -13.71 -38.72 -4.70
CA SER A 851 -14.49 -39.84 -5.21
C SER A 851 -14.24 -41.08 -4.36
N LYS A 852 -15.20 -42.01 -4.29
CA LYS A 852 -14.98 -43.31 -3.66
C LYS A 852 -14.11 -44.25 -4.50
N ASP A 853 -14.02 -43.99 -5.80
CA ASP A 853 -13.38 -44.88 -6.78
C ASP A 853 -11.92 -44.48 -7.10
N GLY A 854 -11.42 -43.39 -6.48
CA GLY A 854 -10.03 -42.96 -6.62
C GLY A 854 -9.75 -41.55 -6.11
N LYS A 855 -8.46 -41.19 -6.04
CA LYS A 855 -7.96 -39.89 -5.57
C LYS A 855 -8.22 -38.76 -6.55
N PHE A 856 -9.47 -38.41 -6.74
CA PHE A 856 -9.93 -37.30 -7.58
C PHE A 856 -11.25 -36.75 -7.00
N PRO A 857 -11.53 -35.43 -7.04
CA PRO A 857 -10.70 -34.34 -7.56
C PRO A 857 -9.64 -33.84 -6.57
N GLY A 858 -9.83 -34.07 -5.26
CA GLY A 858 -8.89 -33.62 -4.23
C GLY A 858 -8.95 -32.13 -3.94
N THR A 859 -10.09 -31.47 -4.18
CA THR A 859 -10.25 -30.01 -3.98
C THR A 859 -10.60 -29.67 -2.53
N ALA A 860 -10.09 -28.55 -2.02
CA ALA A 860 -10.42 -28.04 -0.68
C ALA A 860 -11.73 -27.22 -0.67
N PHE A 861 -12.11 -26.67 -1.82
CA PHE A 861 -13.39 -26.01 -2.07
C PHE A 861 -14.47 -26.99 -2.54
N THR A 862 -15.73 -26.60 -2.35
CA THR A 862 -16.94 -27.39 -2.67
C THR A 862 -17.76 -26.81 -3.81
N ARG A 863 -17.33 -25.68 -4.37
CA ARG A 863 -17.93 -25.03 -5.55
C ARG A 863 -16.82 -24.52 -6.47
N SER A 864 -17.00 -24.70 -7.77
CA SER A 864 -16.08 -24.22 -8.81
C SER A 864 -16.79 -24.10 -10.16
N ILE A 865 -16.24 -23.29 -11.07
CA ILE A 865 -16.58 -23.30 -12.49
C ILE A 865 -15.57 -24.22 -13.20
N GLY A 866 -16.04 -25.16 -14.03
CA GLY A 866 -15.20 -26.25 -14.55
C GLY A 866 -15.26 -27.46 -13.63
N ASP A 867 -14.17 -28.22 -13.51
CA ASP A 867 -14.12 -29.49 -12.77
C ASP A 867 -15.29 -30.43 -13.14
N GLY A 868 -15.45 -30.73 -14.43
CA GLY A 868 -16.51 -31.59 -14.98
C GLY A 868 -16.68 -32.90 -14.19
N ASN A 869 -15.58 -33.63 -14.00
CA ASN A 869 -15.57 -34.89 -13.25
C ASN A 869 -15.98 -34.74 -11.77
N ALA A 870 -15.88 -33.53 -11.19
CA ALA A 870 -16.25 -33.30 -9.79
C ALA A 870 -17.75 -32.95 -9.62
N LYS A 871 -18.45 -32.61 -10.72
CA LYS A 871 -19.86 -32.23 -10.68
C LYS A 871 -20.76 -33.36 -10.17
N ASP A 872 -20.46 -34.60 -10.57
CA ASP A 872 -21.18 -35.79 -10.12
C ASP A 872 -20.97 -36.09 -8.63
N LEU A 873 -19.92 -35.53 -8.01
CA LEU A 873 -19.63 -35.67 -6.58
C LEU A 873 -20.26 -34.55 -5.73
N GLY A 874 -21.02 -33.64 -6.36
CA GLY A 874 -21.72 -32.54 -5.69
C GLY A 874 -20.97 -31.20 -5.68
N VAL A 875 -19.82 -31.09 -6.34
CA VAL A 875 -19.19 -29.79 -6.60
C VAL A 875 -20.08 -29.03 -7.59
N THR A 876 -20.45 -27.78 -7.29
CA THR A 876 -21.39 -27.02 -8.14
C THR A 876 -20.80 -25.71 -8.63
N ALA A 877 -21.25 -25.25 -9.80
CA ALA A 877 -20.97 -23.91 -10.34
C ALA A 877 -22.04 -22.88 -9.98
N GLU A 878 -23.06 -23.26 -9.20
CA GLU A 878 -24.12 -22.37 -8.75
C GLU A 878 -23.59 -21.42 -7.65
N PRO A 879 -23.57 -20.10 -7.89
CA PRO A 879 -23.02 -19.15 -6.94
C PRO A 879 -23.97 -18.83 -5.79
N GLU A 880 -23.39 -18.51 -4.64
CA GLU A 880 -24.10 -17.74 -3.62
C GLU A 880 -24.16 -16.27 -4.06
N CYS A 881 -25.36 -15.70 -4.08
CA CYS A 881 -25.58 -14.31 -4.49
C CYS A 881 -26.10 -13.46 -3.33
N VAL A 882 -25.47 -12.29 -3.13
CA VAL A 882 -25.81 -11.33 -2.07
C VAL A 882 -26.03 -9.95 -2.68
N SER A 883 -27.02 -9.20 -2.19
CA SER A 883 -27.25 -7.81 -2.62
C SER A 883 -27.38 -6.87 -1.42
N ILE A 884 -26.56 -5.83 -1.41
CA ILE A 884 -26.42 -4.90 -0.27
C ILE A 884 -26.64 -3.46 -0.74
N PRO A 885 -27.55 -2.69 -0.11
CA PRO A 885 -27.71 -1.27 -0.40
C PRO A 885 -26.46 -0.45 -0.06
N ILE A 886 -26.04 0.45 -0.95
CA ILE A 886 -24.86 1.33 -0.75
C ILE A 886 -25.05 2.26 0.45
N THR A 887 -26.28 2.62 0.80
CA THR A 887 -26.59 3.50 1.95
C THR A 887 -26.07 2.96 3.28
N THR A 888 -25.81 1.65 3.38
CA THR A 888 -25.34 0.97 4.59
C THR A 888 -23.88 1.31 4.93
N HIS A 889 -23.01 1.52 3.93
CA HIS A 889 -21.55 1.59 4.13
C HIS A 889 -20.92 3.00 3.90
N GLY A 890 -21.69 4.01 3.48
CA GLY A 890 -21.26 5.42 3.48
C GLY A 890 -20.53 5.90 2.21
N LYS A 891 -19.99 7.13 2.25
CA LYS A 891 -19.47 7.88 1.07
C LYS A 891 -17.99 7.68 0.75
N ASP A 892 -17.26 6.93 1.58
CA ASP A 892 -15.82 6.64 1.48
C ASP A 892 -15.56 5.13 1.66
N THR A 893 -16.50 4.28 1.22
CA THR A 893 -16.36 2.82 1.29
C THR A 893 -15.27 2.37 0.31
N MET A 894 -14.37 1.52 0.80
CA MET A 894 -13.44 0.77 -0.02
C MET A 894 -13.99 -0.64 -0.22
N PHE A 895 -13.71 -1.27 -1.35
CA PHE A 895 -13.96 -2.69 -1.56
C PHE A 895 -12.67 -3.40 -1.98
N VAL A 896 -12.57 -4.68 -1.61
CA VAL A 896 -11.46 -5.55 -2.01
C VAL A 896 -12.05 -6.85 -2.51
N LEU A 897 -11.63 -7.30 -3.69
CA LEU A 897 -11.80 -8.69 -4.12
C LEU A 897 -10.41 -9.31 -4.14
N GLY A 898 -10.22 -10.49 -3.57
CA GLY A 898 -8.94 -11.18 -3.61
C GLY A 898 -9.08 -12.70 -3.60
N THR A 899 -8.08 -13.37 -4.16
CA THR A 899 -7.96 -14.83 -4.14
C THR A 899 -7.41 -15.31 -2.79
N ASP A 900 -7.52 -16.61 -2.53
CA ASP A 900 -6.93 -17.28 -1.36
C ASP A 900 -5.41 -17.04 -1.25
N GLY A 901 -4.73 -16.82 -2.37
CA GLY A 901 -3.35 -16.35 -2.42
C GLY A 901 -3.07 -15.11 -1.56
N ILE A 902 -4.07 -14.24 -1.31
CA ILE A 902 -4.00 -13.20 -0.28
C ILE A 902 -4.37 -13.75 1.10
N PHE A 903 -5.52 -14.40 1.17
CA PHE A 903 -6.26 -14.64 2.42
C PHE A 903 -5.80 -15.82 3.26
N ASP A 904 -4.99 -16.72 2.70
CA ASP A 904 -4.33 -17.80 3.44
C ASP A 904 -3.32 -17.25 4.45
N PHE A 905 -2.68 -16.13 4.11
CA PHE A 905 -1.64 -15.55 4.95
C PHE A 905 -1.90 -14.14 5.43
N VAL A 906 -2.85 -13.40 4.85
CA VAL A 906 -3.18 -12.03 5.25
C VAL A 906 -4.59 -11.98 5.82
N SER A 907 -4.70 -11.51 7.07
CA SER A 907 -6.00 -11.36 7.73
C SER A 907 -6.82 -10.21 7.14
N ASN A 908 -8.16 -10.30 7.23
CA ASN A 908 -9.06 -9.26 6.74
C ASN A 908 -8.76 -7.88 7.37
N ASP A 909 -8.40 -7.84 8.65
CA ASP A 909 -8.05 -6.61 9.36
C ASP A 909 -6.77 -5.98 8.78
N GLU A 910 -5.74 -6.78 8.51
CA GLU A 910 -4.51 -6.30 7.87
C GLU A 910 -4.77 -5.80 6.44
N VAL A 911 -5.65 -6.47 5.69
CA VAL A 911 -6.10 -5.97 4.38
C VAL A 911 -6.76 -4.60 4.55
N GLY A 912 -7.64 -4.47 5.54
CA GLY A 912 -8.30 -3.21 5.90
C GLY A 912 -7.31 -2.09 6.21
N GLU A 913 -6.30 -2.36 7.04
CA GLU A 913 -5.26 -1.41 7.40
C GLU A 913 -4.47 -0.91 6.19
N VAL A 914 -3.98 -1.83 5.35
CA VAL A 914 -3.20 -1.49 4.16
C VAL A 914 -4.03 -0.69 3.17
N VAL A 915 -5.26 -1.11 2.87
CA VAL A 915 -6.12 -0.41 1.91
C VAL A 915 -6.50 0.98 2.40
N MET A 916 -6.70 1.16 3.72
CA MET A 916 -7.01 2.45 4.30
C MET A 916 -5.81 3.39 4.39
N GLU A 917 -4.60 2.85 4.58
CA GLU A 917 -3.33 3.59 4.51
C GLU A 917 -3.11 4.16 3.10
N TYR A 918 -3.29 3.32 2.07
CA TYR A 918 -3.09 3.68 0.67
C TYR A 918 -4.37 4.11 -0.07
N ARG A 919 -5.42 4.53 0.64
CA ARG A 919 -6.75 4.84 0.05
C ARG A 919 -6.75 5.93 -1.05
N ASP A 920 -5.70 6.74 -1.11
CA ASP A 920 -5.51 7.81 -2.08
C ASP A 920 -4.59 7.39 -3.25
N ASN A 921 -4.00 6.18 -3.21
CA ASN A 921 -3.18 5.56 -4.26
C ASN A 921 -3.41 4.03 -4.29
N LEU A 922 -4.39 3.58 -5.08
CA LEU A 922 -4.85 2.18 -5.05
C LEU A 922 -3.86 1.21 -5.70
N ASP A 923 -3.07 1.69 -6.65
CA ASP A 923 -1.96 0.93 -7.24
C ASP A 923 -0.91 0.54 -6.18
N LYS A 924 -0.60 1.43 -5.23
CA LYS A 924 0.24 1.10 -4.07
C LYS A 924 -0.47 0.15 -3.10
N ALA A 925 -1.77 0.30 -2.89
CA ALA A 925 -2.54 -0.63 -2.08
C ALA A 925 -2.45 -2.07 -2.61
N CYS A 926 -2.67 -2.26 -3.92
CA CYS A 926 -2.55 -3.56 -4.59
C CYS A 926 -1.13 -4.15 -4.44
N ARG A 927 -0.08 -3.35 -4.72
CA ARG A 927 1.32 -3.79 -4.57
C ARG A 927 1.66 -4.20 -3.13
N ALA A 928 1.19 -3.43 -2.15
CA ALA A 928 1.44 -3.71 -0.74
C ALA A 928 0.77 -5.01 -0.29
N LEU A 929 -0.49 -5.25 -0.72
CA LEU A 929 -1.21 -6.49 -0.40
C LEU A 929 -0.58 -7.72 -1.05
N VAL A 930 -0.35 -7.68 -2.38
CA VAL A 930 0.29 -8.79 -3.11
C VAL A 930 1.65 -9.07 -2.52
N GLY A 931 2.43 -8.03 -2.27
CA GLY A 931 3.75 -8.19 -1.69
C GLY A 931 3.70 -8.81 -0.30
N MET A 932 2.84 -8.30 0.60
CA MET A 932 2.68 -8.86 1.93
C MET A 932 2.26 -10.33 1.91
N ALA A 933 1.36 -10.72 1.02
CA ALA A 933 0.94 -12.11 0.87
C ALA A 933 2.06 -13.00 0.32
N TYR A 934 2.70 -12.60 -0.79
CA TYR A 934 3.81 -13.33 -1.41
C TYR A 934 4.96 -13.55 -0.43
N SER A 935 5.20 -12.56 0.44
CA SER A 935 6.14 -12.68 1.56
C SER A 935 5.88 -13.89 2.43
N ARG A 936 4.62 -14.06 2.82
CA ARG A 936 4.22 -14.98 3.86
C ARG A 936 4.11 -16.38 3.29
N TRP A 937 3.69 -16.52 2.02
CA TRP A 937 3.86 -17.76 1.28
C TRP A 937 5.30 -18.27 1.34
N ILE A 938 6.26 -17.42 0.96
CA ILE A 938 7.69 -17.79 0.93
C ILE A 938 8.24 -18.17 2.32
N LEU A 939 7.70 -17.58 3.39
CA LEU A 939 8.17 -17.84 4.74
C LEU A 939 7.59 -19.10 5.37
N ASN A 940 6.40 -19.52 4.93
CA ASN A 940 5.65 -20.59 5.57
C ASN A 940 5.57 -21.85 4.70
N GLU A 941 5.78 -21.75 3.38
CA GLU A 941 5.60 -22.82 2.42
C GLU A 941 6.76 -22.92 1.41
N GLU A 942 7.00 -24.12 0.88
CA GLU A 942 8.03 -24.36 -0.15
C GLU A 942 7.61 -23.86 -1.55
N ARG A 943 6.33 -23.53 -1.70
CA ARG A 943 5.71 -22.95 -2.89
C ARG A 943 4.99 -21.65 -2.54
N SER A 944 4.79 -20.79 -3.51
CA SER A 944 3.82 -19.70 -3.41
C SER A 944 2.68 -19.92 -4.38
N ASP A 945 1.46 -19.59 -3.94
CA ASP A 945 0.32 -19.58 -4.83
C ASP A 945 0.31 -18.36 -5.75
N ASP A 946 -0.58 -18.40 -6.74
CA ASP A 946 -0.94 -17.21 -7.50
C ASP A 946 -1.71 -16.23 -6.60
N ILE A 947 -1.49 -14.92 -6.78
CA ILE A 947 -2.03 -13.91 -5.86
C ILE A 947 -2.66 -12.80 -6.65
N THR A 948 -3.97 -12.63 -6.52
CA THR A 948 -4.73 -11.62 -7.27
C THR A 948 -5.61 -10.77 -6.38
N VAL A 949 -5.64 -9.46 -6.64
CA VAL A 949 -6.44 -8.51 -5.87
C VAL A 949 -6.96 -7.36 -6.73
N ILE A 950 -8.22 -6.98 -6.51
CA ILE A 950 -8.82 -5.72 -6.99
C ILE A 950 -9.14 -4.86 -5.77
N VAL A 951 -8.67 -3.61 -5.76
CA VAL A 951 -9.01 -2.63 -4.71
C VAL A 951 -9.76 -1.47 -5.35
N GLY A 952 -10.91 -1.11 -4.77
CA GLY A 952 -11.71 0.01 -5.24
C GLY A 952 -12.14 0.96 -4.12
N ARG A 953 -12.37 2.21 -4.50
CA ARG A 953 -12.83 3.29 -3.64
C ARG A 953 -14.04 3.97 -4.26
N MET A 954 -15.08 4.16 -3.47
CA MET A 954 -16.26 4.91 -3.86
C MET A 954 -16.20 6.34 -3.37
N GLU A 955 -16.56 7.28 -4.25
CA GLU A 955 -16.65 8.71 -3.98
C GLU A 955 -18.02 9.22 -4.42
N SER A 956 -18.74 9.91 -3.53
CA SER A 956 -20.00 10.57 -3.92
C SER A 956 -19.75 12.00 -4.42
N SER A 957 -20.29 12.35 -5.59
CA SER A 957 -20.16 13.70 -6.14
C SER A 957 -20.74 14.74 -5.16
N LYS A 958 -19.93 15.71 -4.73
CA LYS A 958 -20.39 16.83 -3.87
C LYS A 958 -21.53 17.59 -4.56
N ASN A 959 -22.77 17.38 -4.13
CA ASN A 959 -23.89 18.21 -4.57
C ASN A 959 -23.69 19.65 -4.05
N SER A 960 -23.26 20.53 -4.96
CA SER A 960 -23.24 21.99 -4.84
C SER A 960 -24.61 22.59 -4.46
N VAL A 961 -25.68 21.81 -4.60
CA VAL A 961 -27.07 22.17 -4.27
C VAL A 961 -27.31 22.27 -2.76
N LEU A 962 -26.71 21.40 -1.93
CA LEU A 962 -26.90 21.45 -0.46
C LEU A 962 -26.20 22.65 0.19
N ARG A 963 -25.11 23.16 -0.41
CA ARG A 963 -24.49 24.43 0.01
C ARG A 963 -25.32 25.65 -0.38
N LYS A 964 -26.12 25.59 -1.45
CA LYS A 964 -27.07 26.66 -1.81
C LYS A 964 -28.32 26.61 -0.93
N LEU A 965 -28.89 25.42 -0.68
CA LEU A 965 -30.01 25.26 0.25
C LEU A 965 -29.64 25.61 1.70
N GLY A 966 -28.44 25.23 2.17
CA GLY A 966 -27.95 25.62 3.49
C GLY A 966 -27.66 27.13 3.63
N LYS A 967 -27.36 27.83 2.53
CA LYS A 967 -27.23 29.31 2.54
C LYS A 967 -28.58 30.01 2.49
N VAL A 968 -29.59 29.43 1.83
CA VAL A 968 -30.96 29.97 1.80
C VAL A 968 -31.70 29.69 3.10
N LEU A 969 -31.50 28.52 3.72
CA LEU A 969 -32.08 28.17 5.02
C LEU A 969 -31.38 28.86 6.21
N ASN A 970 -30.17 29.37 6.04
CA ASN A 970 -29.52 30.24 7.02
C ASN A 970 -29.78 31.74 6.76
N SER A 971 -30.45 32.10 5.66
CA SER A 971 -30.88 33.48 5.37
C SER A 971 -32.37 33.71 5.53
N CYS A 972 -33.17 32.65 5.67
CA CYS A 972 -34.53 32.69 6.23
C CYS A 972 -34.44 32.45 7.74
#